data_AF-A0A1M5TM17-F1
#
_entry.id   AF-A0A1M5TM17-F1
#
_cell.length_a   1.000
_cell.length_b   1.000
_cell.length_c   1.000
_cell.angle_alpha   90.00
_cell.angle_beta   90.00
_cell.angle_gamma   90.00
#
_symmetry.space_group_name_H-M   'P 1'
#
loop_
_entity.id
_entity.type
_entity.pdbx_description
1 polymer ?
#
loop_
_entity_poly.entity_id
_entity_poly.type
_entity_poly.pdbx_seq_one_letter_code
_entity_poly.pdbx_strand_id
1 'polypeptide(L)'
;MNTYKKALGVFILLFIGITADAQAQEYWDKVKEREATLGLDSGFETLETDQFILKLVKASQTVASLAPKSDPGFDFTPGDRLEIRAGNGLYHLGDINFRYRLEGSNEWSTVSTATSRKPVEAIAKEGALAAANLANTLPEDLPLDITRNYTEADGDLILAFDFQNKTDQPVELGALGIPMIFNNILEGNSLEEAHAKNVFFDPYIGLDAGYLEVKRLDGKGKTLLVLPENNMPFEAYRPLLDDPSPRSIVFEGFHEWMANSKAYASDEWKGVKQWNTPTSSFLKPGELKTFSVRLTLAPEIKKVQQQLTEKDMSVAVGVPGYVLPQDVQGKLFLKYNSDVNSIKVAPEGALSVEKDAAKNAYDVYTVTGNQWGRARVEIKYTNGKTQSINYKVIKPESELVADFGNFLFDKQWFDDDEDLFNRAPSLISYDYQNKRQVTQDGRVWIAGLSDEGGAGSWLGGMMKQYLQPDQEQVSKLEDFVNQTVWGVLQNAEGEHKYGVRKSVLYYEPEEFPAGTYNDTINWNTWAAWNKEGAADPGRSYNYPHVVAAYWTLYRLSRYHDNLVTQKDWKWYLEQAYQTTLAMTTQAPYYAQFGQMEGSVFLHVLEDLKREQLTEEATKLEAEMKKRADHWESLAYPFGSEMPWDSTGQEEVYMWSDYFGYDAKAAVTLSAILAYMPTMPHWAYNGNARRYWDFLYGGKLSRVERQIHHYGSGLNAIPVLDNYRENPEDLHLLKVGYGGLLGAVSNITEDGFGAAAFHSWPSTLEIDYLSGDYGSNFYGYAINSSAYLVEDAELGYLAFGGNLTEEKNSVTMQLTTAAKNAVFVQPLALWITLDAGAVQQVSFDKKTKEVQLTLAPKSEITPFAYVNLPEEYTLDYEKVRGAYKIPLQAKPITLTLKH
;
A
#
# COMPACT_ATOMS: atom_id res chain seq x y z
N MET A 1 6.17 12.48 51.80
CA MET A 1 5.99 13.90 51.39
C MET A 1 7.26 14.69 51.66
N ASN A 2 8.36 14.43 50.91
CA ASN A 2 9.50 15.34 50.68
C ASN A 2 10.60 14.77 49.75
N THR A 3 10.23 13.91 48.79
CA THR A 3 11.17 13.35 47.79
C THR A 3 10.61 13.38 46.36
N TYR A 4 9.51 14.10 46.13
CA TYR A 4 8.84 14.25 44.83
C TYR A 4 9.17 15.57 44.09
N LYS A 5 10.23 16.29 44.48
CA LYS A 5 10.54 17.63 43.94
C LYS A 5 11.97 17.79 43.38
N LYS A 6 12.67 16.70 43.04
CA LYS A 6 14.02 16.77 42.45
C LYS A 6 14.22 15.94 41.16
N ALA A 7 13.14 15.50 40.51
CA ALA A 7 13.17 14.83 39.20
C ALA A 7 12.42 15.65 38.12
N LEU A 8 12.37 16.97 38.28
CA LEU A 8 11.73 17.89 37.34
C LEU A 8 12.79 18.85 36.78
N GLY A 9 13.67 18.31 35.95
CA GLY A 9 14.76 19.03 35.30
C GLY A 9 15.57 18.03 34.49
N VAL A 10 15.53 18.16 33.16
CA VAL A 10 16.04 17.23 32.14
C VAL A 10 15.06 16.09 31.80
N PHE A 11 13.93 16.45 31.20
CA PHE A 11 13.20 15.59 30.26
C PHE A 11 12.70 16.49 29.12
N ILE A 12 13.64 16.90 28.26
CA ILE A 12 13.35 17.52 26.97
C ILE A 12 13.15 16.38 25.97
N LEU A 13 12.00 15.72 26.06
CA LEU A 13 11.50 14.76 25.07
C LEU A 13 10.00 14.98 24.83
N LEU A 14 9.59 16.25 24.91
CA LEU A 14 8.25 16.75 24.58
C LEU A 14 8.21 17.44 23.19
N PHE A 15 9.20 17.15 22.34
CA PHE A 15 9.38 17.78 21.01
C PHE A 15 8.93 16.89 19.84
N ILE A 16 8.10 15.87 20.08
CA ILE A 16 7.54 15.05 18.99
C ILE A 16 6.06 15.41 18.75
N GLY A 17 5.28 15.65 19.80
CA GLY A 17 3.93 16.22 19.68
C GLY A 17 3.91 17.74 19.59
N ILE A 18 4.62 18.44 20.49
CA ILE A 18 4.44 19.90 20.64
C ILE A 18 5.16 20.71 19.57
N THR A 19 6.29 20.27 19.00
CA THR A 19 6.90 21.01 17.88
C THR A 19 6.34 20.66 16.52
N ALA A 20 5.79 19.47 16.35
CA ALA A 20 4.96 19.21 15.19
C ALA A 20 3.67 20.03 15.28
N ASP A 21 2.97 20.06 16.42
CA ASP A 21 1.77 20.88 16.61
C ASP A 21 2.04 22.39 16.61
N ALA A 22 3.14 22.87 17.21
CA ALA A 22 3.47 24.29 17.24
C ALA A 22 4.02 24.79 15.89
N GLN A 23 4.81 23.99 15.17
CA GLN A 23 5.18 24.33 13.77
C GLN A 23 4.01 24.13 12.80
N ALA A 24 3.11 23.16 13.02
CA ALA A 24 1.92 22.95 12.18
C ALA A 24 0.89 24.05 12.41
N GLN A 25 0.71 24.53 13.64
CA GLN A 25 -0.09 25.72 13.93
C GLN A 25 0.51 26.96 13.25
N GLU A 26 1.81 27.21 13.37
CA GLU A 26 2.48 28.31 12.63
C GLU A 26 2.44 28.15 11.09
N TYR A 27 2.37 26.92 10.57
CA TYR A 27 2.35 26.68 9.13
C TYR A 27 0.95 26.94 8.54
N TRP A 28 -0.12 26.46 9.16
CA TRP A 28 -1.49 26.77 8.72
C TRP A 28 -1.86 28.24 8.92
N ASP A 29 -1.17 28.98 9.79
CA ASP A 29 -1.37 30.42 9.97
C ASP A 29 -1.14 31.20 8.67
N LYS A 30 -0.17 30.80 7.83
CA LYS A 30 0.03 31.40 6.50
C LYS A 30 -1.17 31.22 5.57
N VAL A 31 -1.96 30.18 5.77
CA VAL A 31 -3.21 29.96 5.02
C VAL A 31 -4.32 30.85 5.60
N LYS A 32 -4.41 30.95 6.93
CA LYS A 32 -5.38 31.82 7.63
C LYS A 32 -5.17 33.32 7.34
N GLU A 33 -3.93 33.74 7.12
CA GLU A 33 -3.59 35.13 6.79
C GLU A 33 -3.97 35.52 5.35
N ARG A 34 -4.30 34.56 4.48
CA ARG A 34 -4.72 34.87 3.10
C ARG A 34 -6.07 35.56 3.12
N GLU A 35 -6.20 36.63 2.34
CA GLU A 35 -7.48 37.32 2.15
C GLU A 35 -8.54 36.33 1.63
N ALA A 36 -9.69 36.28 2.30
CA ALA A 36 -10.80 35.42 1.92
C ALA A 36 -11.48 35.97 0.65
N THR A 37 -11.43 35.21 -0.44
CA THR A 37 -11.96 35.58 -1.76
C THR A 37 -13.06 34.63 -2.26
N LEU A 38 -13.34 33.54 -1.53
CA LEU A 38 -14.40 32.58 -1.86
C LEU A 38 -15.82 33.17 -1.71
N GLY A 39 -15.96 34.27 -0.97
CA GLY A 39 -17.21 35.00 -0.81
C GLY A 39 -18.21 34.35 0.15
N LEU A 40 -17.71 33.77 1.25
CA LEU A 40 -18.52 33.08 2.27
C LEU A 40 -19.61 33.98 2.89
N ASP A 41 -19.38 35.29 2.98
CA ASP A 41 -20.35 36.27 3.49
C ASP A 41 -21.63 36.34 2.66
N SER A 42 -21.60 35.88 1.40
CA SER A 42 -22.78 35.79 0.54
C SER A 42 -23.72 34.66 0.95
N GLY A 43 -23.29 33.79 1.87
CA GLY A 43 -24.03 32.63 2.36
C GLY A 43 -23.98 31.44 1.42
N PHE A 44 -24.82 30.46 1.71
CA PHE A 44 -24.85 29.17 1.01
C PHE A 44 -26.20 28.91 0.36
N GLU A 45 -26.18 28.11 -0.70
CA GLU A 45 -27.36 27.52 -1.33
C GLU A 45 -27.33 26.01 -1.10
N THR A 46 -28.43 25.44 -0.64
CA THR A 46 -28.57 23.99 -0.44
C THR A 46 -29.51 23.43 -1.50
N LEU A 47 -29.01 22.44 -2.21
CA LEU A 47 -29.66 21.74 -3.30
C LEU A 47 -29.63 20.24 -2.99
N GLU A 48 -30.46 19.47 -3.66
CA GLU A 48 -30.56 18.04 -3.42
C GLU A 48 -30.72 17.28 -4.73
N THR A 49 -30.13 16.08 -4.77
CA THR A 49 -30.51 14.99 -5.68
C THR A 49 -31.19 13.89 -4.87
N ASP A 50 -31.62 12.78 -5.47
CA ASP A 50 -32.11 11.63 -4.71
C ASP A 50 -31.04 11.01 -3.79
N GLN A 51 -29.75 11.18 -4.10
CA GLN A 51 -28.65 10.60 -3.32
C GLN A 51 -27.89 11.60 -2.45
N PHE A 52 -27.85 12.89 -2.82
CA PHE A 52 -26.96 13.88 -2.23
C PHE A 52 -27.67 15.11 -1.70
N ILE A 53 -27.10 15.67 -0.64
CA ILE A 53 -27.30 17.06 -0.20
C ILE A 53 -26.06 17.82 -0.67
N LEU A 54 -26.26 18.76 -1.58
CA LEU A 54 -25.23 19.60 -2.17
C LEU A 54 -25.34 21.00 -1.58
N LYS A 55 -24.27 21.49 -0.95
CA LYS A 55 -24.19 22.87 -0.48
C LYS A 55 -23.19 23.65 -1.32
N LEU A 56 -23.61 24.75 -1.92
CA LEU A 56 -22.78 25.64 -2.73
C LEU A 56 -22.56 26.97 -2.02
N VAL A 57 -21.36 27.55 -2.14
CA VAL A 57 -21.12 28.94 -1.75
C VAL A 57 -21.82 29.84 -2.77
N LYS A 58 -22.69 30.77 -2.36
CA LYS A 58 -23.47 31.57 -3.32
C LYS A 58 -22.61 32.43 -4.26
N ALA A 59 -21.50 32.98 -3.75
CA ALA A 59 -20.63 33.85 -4.54
C ALA A 59 -19.84 33.07 -5.61
N SER A 60 -19.14 32.00 -5.23
CA SER A 60 -18.28 31.25 -6.16
C SER A 60 -19.03 30.12 -6.88
N GLN A 61 -20.17 29.69 -6.36
CA GLN A 61 -20.92 28.48 -6.72
C GLN A 61 -20.04 27.22 -6.75
N THR A 62 -18.97 27.18 -5.94
CA THR A 62 -18.18 25.97 -5.67
C THR A 62 -18.80 25.19 -4.50
N VAL A 63 -18.47 23.90 -4.39
CA VAL A 63 -19.01 23.01 -3.35
C VAL A 63 -18.43 23.38 -1.99
N ALA A 64 -19.32 23.69 -1.05
CA ALA A 64 -19.02 23.92 0.36
C ALA A 64 -19.17 22.65 1.20
N SER A 65 -20.09 21.75 0.79
CA SER A 65 -20.36 20.47 1.45
C SER A 65 -21.02 19.51 0.46
N LEU A 66 -20.65 18.23 0.52
CA LEU A 66 -21.31 17.16 -0.23
C LEU A 66 -21.58 15.98 0.72
N ALA A 67 -22.84 15.83 1.11
CA ALA A 67 -23.27 14.80 2.04
C ALA A 67 -24.19 13.78 1.36
N PRO A 68 -24.10 12.47 1.69
CA PRO A 68 -25.10 11.51 1.26
C PRO A 68 -26.42 11.76 2.02
N LYS A 69 -27.56 11.73 1.33
CA LYS A 69 -28.88 11.87 1.98
C LYS A 69 -29.16 10.82 3.06
N SER A 70 -28.56 9.64 2.93
CA SER A 70 -28.66 8.57 3.93
C SER A 70 -27.83 8.81 5.19
N ASP A 71 -26.86 9.72 5.15
CA ASP A 71 -26.05 10.13 6.30
C ASP A 71 -25.72 11.63 6.21
N PRO A 72 -26.71 12.53 6.46
CA PRO A 72 -26.54 13.97 6.30
C PRO A 72 -25.48 14.60 7.24
N GLY A 73 -25.03 13.86 8.26
CA GLY A 73 -24.00 14.32 9.19
C GLY A 73 -22.58 14.16 8.66
N PHE A 74 -22.39 13.37 7.60
CA PHE A 74 -21.10 13.13 6.98
C PHE A 74 -20.87 14.02 5.76
N ASP A 75 -19.67 14.58 5.62
CA ASP A 75 -19.27 15.42 4.49
C ASP A 75 -18.06 14.81 3.78
N PHE A 76 -18.20 14.52 2.49
CA PHE A 76 -17.07 14.05 1.67
C PHE A 76 -16.01 15.13 1.44
N THR A 77 -16.36 16.42 1.60
CA THR A 77 -15.49 17.57 1.37
C THR A 77 -14.97 18.15 2.69
N PRO A 78 -13.86 18.91 2.69
CA PRO A 78 -13.32 19.54 3.90
C PRO A 78 -14.12 20.79 4.30
N GLY A 79 -15.44 20.65 4.50
CA GLY A 79 -16.35 21.74 4.84
C GLY A 79 -16.04 22.40 6.19
N ASP A 80 -15.46 21.65 7.13
CA ASP A 80 -14.95 22.15 8.42
C ASP A 80 -13.74 23.08 8.29
N ARG A 81 -13.05 23.05 7.14
CA ARG A 81 -11.91 23.91 6.82
C ARG A 81 -12.23 25.02 5.83
N LEU A 82 -13.51 25.20 5.48
CA LEU A 82 -13.91 26.11 4.42
C LEU A 82 -13.51 27.57 4.69
N GLU A 83 -13.66 28.04 5.94
CA GLU A 83 -13.27 29.40 6.33
C GLU A 83 -11.75 29.64 6.21
N ILE A 84 -10.95 28.69 6.70
CA ILE A 84 -9.48 28.75 6.62
C ILE A 84 -9.03 28.68 5.16
N ARG A 85 -9.75 27.90 4.34
CA ARG A 85 -9.44 27.68 2.92
C ARG A 85 -10.14 28.65 1.97
N ALA A 86 -10.58 29.83 2.43
CA ALA A 86 -11.38 30.74 1.62
C ALA A 86 -10.57 31.65 0.66
N GLY A 87 -9.24 31.59 0.65
CA GLY A 87 -8.39 32.49 -0.15
C GLY A 87 -8.08 32.01 -1.57
N ASN A 88 -7.49 32.89 -2.39
CA ASN A 88 -7.02 32.56 -3.73
C ASN A 88 -5.92 31.47 -3.70
N GLY A 89 -5.96 30.59 -4.72
CA GLY A 89 -5.08 29.45 -4.90
C GLY A 89 -5.49 28.19 -4.14
N LEU A 90 -6.42 28.29 -3.17
CA LEU A 90 -6.96 27.14 -2.46
C LEU A 90 -8.09 26.53 -3.30
N TYR A 91 -7.94 25.27 -3.70
CA TYR A 91 -8.91 24.61 -4.57
C TYR A 91 -10.15 24.12 -3.79
N HIS A 92 -11.29 24.12 -4.48
CA HIS A 92 -12.56 23.52 -4.04
C HIS A 92 -13.14 22.62 -5.14
N LEU A 93 -13.95 21.64 -4.74
CA LEU A 93 -14.71 20.85 -5.71
C LEU A 93 -15.66 21.79 -6.48
N GLY A 94 -15.64 21.70 -7.81
CA GLY A 94 -16.32 22.65 -8.70
C GLY A 94 -15.41 23.71 -9.32
N ASP A 95 -14.13 23.75 -8.96
CA ASP A 95 -13.12 24.48 -9.75
C ASP A 95 -12.75 23.71 -11.04
N ILE A 96 -12.07 24.40 -11.96
CA ILE A 96 -11.50 23.80 -13.17
C ILE A 96 -10.15 24.42 -13.52
N ASN A 97 -9.23 23.56 -13.94
CA ASN A 97 -7.88 23.90 -14.38
C ASN A 97 -7.68 23.45 -15.82
N PHE A 98 -7.10 24.28 -16.67
CA PHE A 98 -6.76 23.88 -18.03
C PHE A 98 -5.55 24.63 -18.58
N ARG A 99 -4.89 24.00 -19.55
CA ARG A 99 -3.86 24.61 -20.39
C ARG A 99 -4.33 24.62 -21.82
N TYR A 100 -4.26 25.78 -22.47
CA TYR A 100 -4.67 25.91 -23.87
C TYR A 100 -3.63 26.63 -24.70
N ARG A 101 -3.76 26.50 -26.02
CA ARG A 101 -3.07 27.35 -27.00
C ARG A 101 -3.91 27.52 -28.25
N LEU A 102 -3.71 28.63 -28.95
CA LEU A 102 -4.30 28.86 -30.26
C LEU A 102 -3.48 28.15 -31.34
N GLU A 103 -4.13 27.81 -32.46
CA GLU A 103 -3.44 27.28 -33.64
C GLU A 103 -2.24 28.18 -34.03
N GLY A 104 -1.08 27.55 -34.26
CA GLY A 104 0.16 28.26 -34.59
C GLY A 104 1.00 28.74 -33.38
N SER A 105 0.47 28.71 -32.16
CA SER A 105 1.25 28.94 -30.94
C SER A 105 1.93 27.66 -30.43
N ASN A 106 3.14 27.79 -29.90
CA ASN A 106 3.85 26.68 -29.24
C ASN A 106 3.73 26.71 -27.71
N GLU A 107 3.40 27.86 -27.11
CA GLU A 107 3.37 28.04 -25.66
C GLU A 107 1.98 27.75 -25.08
N TRP A 108 1.96 27.06 -23.93
CA TRP A 108 0.75 26.77 -23.18
C TRP A 108 0.37 27.94 -22.25
N SER A 109 -0.87 28.43 -22.38
CA SER A 109 -1.46 29.36 -21.42
C SER A 109 -2.17 28.56 -20.33
N THR A 110 -1.82 28.81 -19.05
CA THR A 110 -2.42 28.12 -17.90
C THR A 110 -3.54 28.96 -17.29
N VAL A 111 -4.70 28.34 -17.07
CA VAL A 111 -5.89 29.00 -16.52
C VAL A 111 -6.47 28.15 -15.39
N SER A 112 -6.89 28.81 -14.32
CA SER A 112 -7.58 28.20 -13.19
C SER A 112 -8.62 29.15 -12.61
N THR A 113 -9.77 28.60 -12.23
CA THR A 113 -10.80 29.35 -11.48
C THR A 113 -10.41 29.65 -10.04
N ALA A 114 -9.37 28.99 -9.50
CA ALA A 114 -8.91 29.22 -8.14
C ALA A 114 -7.91 30.38 -8.01
N THR A 115 -7.28 30.81 -9.11
CA THR A 115 -6.19 31.80 -9.09
C THR A 115 -6.64 33.19 -8.64
N SER A 116 -7.76 33.68 -9.16
CA SER A 116 -8.26 35.04 -8.90
C SER A 116 -9.78 35.03 -8.77
N ARG A 117 -10.25 34.55 -7.60
CA ARG A 117 -11.68 34.35 -7.35
C ARG A 117 -12.42 35.67 -7.33
N LYS A 118 -13.58 35.67 -7.98
CA LYS A 118 -14.61 36.71 -7.90
C LYS A 118 -15.99 36.05 -7.91
N PRO A 119 -17.04 36.73 -7.44
CA PRO A 119 -18.39 36.22 -7.56
C PRO A 119 -18.73 35.89 -9.02
N VAL A 120 -19.21 34.67 -9.26
CA VAL A 120 -19.66 34.22 -10.58
C VAL A 120 -21.08 34.74 -10.86
N GLU A 121 -21.47 34.78 -12.13
CA GLU A 121 -22.82 35.16 -12.52
C GLU A 121 -23.70 33.91 -12.58
N ALA A 122 -24.66 33.77 -11.65
CA ALA A 122 -25.65 32.71 -11.70
C ALA A 122 -26.55 32.88 -12.94
N ILE A 123 -26.73 31.80 -13.71
CA ILE A 123 -27.54 31.80 -14.93
C ILE A 123 -28.61 30.73 -14.87
N ALA A 124 -29.74 30.96 -15.54
CA ALA A 124 -30.76 29.93 -15.73
C ALA A 124 -30.31 28.96 -16.82
N LYS A 125 -30.29 27.66 -16.50
CA LYS A 125 -30.05 26.58 -17.46
C LYS A 125 -31.09 25.48 -17.24
N GLU A 126 -31.77 25.07 -18.29
CA GLU A 126 -32.81 24.04 -18.21
C GLU A 126 -32.22 22.73 -17.66
N GLY A 127 -32.90 22.13 -16.68
CA GLY A 127 -32.47 20.88 -16.02
C GLY A 127 -31.31 21.02 -15.03
N ALA A 128 -30.72 22.21 -14.86
CA ALA A 128 -29.67 22.43 -13.87
C ALA A 128 -30.26 22.75 -12.48
N LEU A 129 -29.68 22.13 -11.45
CA LEU A 129 -29.88 22.50 -10.05
C LEU A 129 -29.28 23.89 -9.79
N ALA A 130 -28.11 24.14 -10.37
CA ALA A 130 -27.44 25.43 -10.36
C ALA A 130 -26.51 25.56 -11.58
N ALA A 131 -26.40 26.76 -12.14
CA ALA A 131 -25.46 27.06 -13.22
C ALA A 131 -24.87 28.46 -13.07
N ALA A 132 -23.64 28.67 -13.54
CA ALA A 132 -22.99 29.97 -13.53
C ALA A 132 -22.05 30.18 -14.72
N ASN A 133 -21.97 31.43 -15.18
CA ASN A 133 -20.91 31.91 -16.06
C ASN A 133 -19.66 32.25 -15.24
N LEU A 134 -18.51 31.67 -15.62
CA LEU A 134 -17.25 31.78 -14.90
C LEU A 134 -16.38 32.96 -15.34
N ALA A 135 -16.81 33.78 -16.31
CA ALA A 135 -16.00 34.87 -16.89
C ALA A 135 -15.36 35.79 -15.84
N ASN A 136 -16.07 36.10 -14.74
CA ASN A 136 -15.56 36.97 -13.67
C ASN A 136 -14.28 36.47 -12.99
N THR A 137 -14.07 35.14 -12.96
CA THR A 137 -12.91 34.51 -12.31
C THR A 137 -11.83 34.09 -13.32
N LEU A 138 -12.01 34.42 -14.60
CA LEU A 138 -11.13 34.04 -15.71
C LEU A 138 -10.48 35.30 -16.33
N PRO A 139 -9.36 35.16 -17.07
CA PRO A 139 -8.78 36.27 -17.81
C PRO A 139 -9.76 36.89 -18.80
N GLU A 140 -9.78 38.22 -18.93
CA GLU A 140 -10.71 38.94 -19.81
C GLU A 140 -10.49 38.64 -21.30
N ASP A 141 -9.25 38.30 -21.68
CA ASP A 141 -8.82 37.97 -23.04
C ASP A 141 -8.88 36.47 -23.36
N LEU A 142 -9.49 35.65 -22.50
CA LEU A 142 -9.64 34.21 -22.71
C LEU A 142 -10.44 33.91 -23.99
N PRO A 143 -9.96 33.04 -24.90
CA PRO A 143 -10.67 32.71 -26.15
C PRO A 143 -11.89 31.79 -25.96
N LEU A 144 -12.26 31.50 -24.71
CA LEU A 144 -13.28 30.53 -24.33
C LEU A 144 -14.34 31.18 -23.44
N ASP A 145 -15.62 30.88 -23.72
CA ASP A 145 -16.74 31.09 -22.81
C ASP A 145 -16.89 29.82 -21.98
N ILE A 146 -16.92 29.94 -20.65
CA ILE A 146 -17.00 28.77 -19.77
C ILE A 146 -18.16 28.95 -18.81
N THR A 147 -19.09 27.97 -18.82
CA THR A 147 -20.17 27.89 -17.83
C THR A 147 -20.04 26.60 -17.03
N ARG A 148 -20.26 26.67 -15.72
CA ARG A 148 -20.38 25.49 -14.84
C ARG A 148 -21.85 25.20 -14.58
N ASN A 149 -22.20 23.93 -14.48
CA ASN A 149 -23.53 23.51 -14.10
C ASN A 149 -23.51 22.21 -13.28
N TYR A 150 -24.46 22.13 -12.35
CA TYR A 150 -24.77 20.97 -11.54
C TYR A 150 -26.14 20.44 -11.98
N THR A 151 -26.21 19.18 -12.39
CA THR A 151 -27.47 18.54 -12.80
C THR A 151 -27.67 17.23 -12.05
N GLU A 152 -28.91 16.76 -12.02
CA GLU A 152 -29.24 15.42 -11.51
C GLU A 152 -29.53 14.47 -12.66
N ALA A 153 -29.03 13.24 -12.57
CA ALA A 153 -29.40 12.13 -13.45
C ALA A 153 -29.42 10.82 -12.67
N ASP A 154 -30.54 10.11 -12.67
CA ASP A 154 -30.72 8.83 -11.95
C ASP A 154 -30.33 8.91 -10.45
N GLY A 155 -30.64 10.05 -9.82
CA GLY A 155 -30.26 10.37 -8.45
C GLY A 155 -28.80 10.77 -8.22
N ASP A 156 -27.94 10.61 -9.22
CA ASP A 156 -26.53 11.00 -9.17
C ASP A 156 -26.37 12.51 -9.38
N LEU A 157 -25.26 13.06 -8.89
CA LEU A 157 -24.87 14.44 -9.14
C LEU A 157 -23.90 14.50 -10.33
N ILE A 158 -24.19 15.31 -11.34
CA ILE A 158 -23.27 15.59 -12.45
C ILE A 158 -22.69 16.99 -12.29
N LEU A 159 -21.37 17.07 -12.31
CA LEU A 159 -20.62 18.34 -12.41
C LEU A 159 -20.15 18.51 -13.85
N ALA A 160 -20.61 19.55 -14.52
CA ALA A 160 -20.34 19.81 -15.93
C ALA A 160 -19.79 21.22 -16.18
N PHE A 161 -18.94 21.32 -17.20
CA PHE A 161 -18.40 22.57 -17.72
C PHE A 161 -18.60 22.64 -19.22
N ASP A 162 -19.30 23.66 -19.70
CA ASP A 162 -19.45 23.91 -21.13
C ASP A 162 -18.39 24.91 -21.58
N PHE A 163 -17.56 24.49 -22.54
CA PHE A 163 -16.52 25.31 -23.16
C PHE A 163 -16.98 25.71 -24.56
N GLN A 164 -17.08 27.01 -24.80
CA GLN A 164 -17.45 27.59 -26.08
C GLN A 164 -16.25 28.34 -26.66
N ASN A 165 -15.77 27.93 -27.83
CA ASN A 165 -14.78 28.72 -28.56
C ASN A 165 -15.44 29.96 -29.16
N LYS A 166 -14.99 31.16 -28.75
CA LYS A 166 -15.52 32.45 -29.24
C LYS A 166 -14.75 32.99 -30.44
N THR A 167 -13.65 32.36 -30.81
CA THR A 167 -12.71 32.84 -31.82
C THR A 167 -12.98 32.23 -33.18
N ASP A 168 -12.30 32.75 -34.20
CA ASP A 168 -12.28 32.21 -35.56
C ASP A 168 -11.15 31.17 -35.79
N GLN A 169 -10.36 30.87 -34.74
CA GLN A 169 -9.28 29.88 -34.77
C GLN A 169 -9.62 28.67 -33.88
N PRO A 170 -9.10 27.47 -34.19
CA PRO A 170 -9.16 26.33 -33.28
C PRO A 170 -8.40 26.62 -31.97
N VAL A 171 -8.96 26.14 -30.86
CA VAL A 171 -8.31 26.13 -29.54
C VAL A 171 -7.93 24.69 -29.19
N GLU A 172 -6.65 24.44 -28.92
CA GLU A 172 -6.17 23.15 -28.40
C GLU A 172 -6.13 23.21 -26.86
N LEU A 173 -6.78 22.26 -26.20
CA LEU A 173 -6.70 22.01 -24.76
C LEU A 173 -5.64 20.93 -24.51
N GLY A 174 -4.46 21.34 -24.05
CA GLY A 174 -3.33 20.46 -23.72
C GLY A 174 -3.40 19.87 -22.32
N ALA A 175 -4.11 20.52 -21.41
CA ALA A 175 -4.48 19.96 -20.12
C ALA A 175 -5.90 20.39 -19.76
N LEU A 176 -6.66 19.50 -19.14
CA LEU A 176 -7.98 19.80 -18.61
C LEU A 176 -8.20 18.92 -17.38
N GLY A 177 -8.40 19.54 -16.22
CA GLY A 177 -8.59 18.83 -14.98
C GLY A 177 -9.57 19.49 -14.02
N ILE A 178 -10.20 18.65 -13.20
CA ILE A 178 -11.13 19.06 -12.14
C ILE A 178 -10.48 18.70 -10.80
N PRO A 179 -10.22 19.70 -9.92
CA PRO A 179 -9.77 19.45 -8.56
C PRO A 179 -10.73 18.54 -7.78
N MET A 180 -10.19 17.44 -7.26
CA MET A 180 -10.91 16.44 -6.46
C MET A 180 -10.66 16.71 -4.98
N ILE A 181 -11.44 17.63 -4.42
CA ILE A 181 -11.22 18.16 -3.06
C ILE A 181 -12.11 17.42 -2.06
N PHE A 182 -11.56 16.34 -1.50
CA PHE A 182 -12.22 15.48 -0.52
C PHE A 182 -11.52 15.55 0.84
N ASN A 183 -12.21 15.29 1.94
CA ASN A 183 -11.69 15.58 3.28
C ASN A 183 -10.57 14.62 3.76
N ASN A 184 -9.33 14.80 3.32
CA ASN A 184 -8.14 14.10 3.85
C ASN A 184 -7.25 15.01 4.73
N ILE A 185 -7.79 16.12 5.24
CA ILE A 185 -7.10 17.00 6.20
C ILE A 185 -7.34 16.45 7.61
N LEU A 186 -6.36 15.75 8.15
CA LEU A 186 -6.45 15.09 9.47
C LEU A 186 -5.87 15.98 10.59
N GLU A 187 -5.27 17.10 10.22
CA GLU A 187 -4.67 18.08 11.12
C GLU A 187 -5.58 18.46 12.29
N GLY A 188 -5.11 18.29 13.53
CA GLY A 188 -5.85 18.66 14.74
C GLY A 188 -7.09 17.80 15.04
N ASN A 189 -7.35 16.72 14.29
CA ASN A 189 -8.34 15.72 14.66
C ASN A 189 -7.69 14.68 15.59
N SER A 190 -8.46 14.20 16.57
CA SER A 190 -8.15 12.93 17.22
C SER A 190 -8.33 11.74 16.26
N LEU A 191 -7.81 10.56 16.62
CA LEU A 191 -7.98 9.33 15.83
C LEU A 191 -9.45 9.03 15.57
N GLU A 192 -10.31 9.12 16.59
CA GLU A 192 -11.75 8.90 16.47
C GLU A 192 -12.42 9.92 15.56
N GLU A 193 -12.04 11.20 15.67
CA GLU A 193 -12.60 12.24 14.80
C GLU A 193 -12.17 12.07 13.35
N ALA A 194 -10.91 11.70 13.12
CA ALA A 194 -10.40 11.44 11.79
C ALA A 194 -11.13 10.26 11.14
N HIS A 195 -11.30 9.14 11.85
CA HIS A 195 -12.07 8.01 11.35
C HIS A 195 -13.55 8.36 11.09
N ALA A 196 -14.13 9.27 11.87
CA ALA A 196 -15.51 9.69 11.70
C ALA A 196 -15.72 10.66 10.52
N LYS A 197 -14.78 11.60 10.30
CA LYS A 197 -14.97 12.77 9.42
C LYS A 197 -14.17 12.72 8.11
N ASN A 198 -13.04 12.00 8.09
CA ASN A 198 -12.12 12.05 6.96
C ASN A 198 -12.34 10.88 5.98
N VAL A 199 -11.77 11.05 4.78
CA VAL A 199 -11.79 10.07 3.70
C VAL A 199 -10.42 9.85 3.09
N PHE A 200 -10.27 8.67 2.51
CA PHE A 200 -9.26 8.36 1.52
C PHE A 200 -9.87 8.20 0.15
N PHE A 201 -9.08 8.47 -0.88
CA PHE A 201 -9.52 8.33 -2.25
C PHE A 201 -8.45 7.80 -3.19
N ASP A 202 -8.76 6.75 -3.94
CA ASP A 202 -7.80 5.99 -4.74
C ASP A 202 -8.22 6.03 -6.23
N PRO A 203 -7.27 6.28 -7.16
CA PRO A 203 -7.60 6.46 -8.57
C PRO A 203 -7.43 5.18 -9.40
N TYR A 204 -8.48 4.77 -10.10
CA TYR A 204 -8.34 3.91 -11.27
C TYR A 204 -8.21 4.78 -12.53
N ILE A 205 -6.95 4.98 -12.96
CA ILE A 205 -6.57 5.81 -14.11
C ILE A 205 -6.80 5.03 -15.43
N GLY A 206 -8.05 4.61 -15.64
CA GLY A 206 -8.49 3.62 -16.63
C GLY A 206 -9.15 4.20 -17.88
N LEU A 207 -8.92 5.48 -18.22
CA LEU A 207 -9.57 6.19 -19.32
C LEU A 207 -11.10 6.26 -19.17
N ASP A 208 -11.89 5.87 -20.18
CA ASP A 208 -13.36 5.93 -20.14
C ASP A 208 -13.98 4.92 -19.16
N ALA A 209 -13.20 3.96 -18.68
CA ALA A 209 -13.59 3.04 -17.61
C ALA A 209 -13.00 3.43 -16.24
N GLY A 210 -12.22 4.52 -16.18
CA GLY A 210 -11.59 4.99 -14.96
C GLY A 210 -12.60 5.47 -13.93
N TYR A 211 -12.21 5.51 -12.66
CA TYR A 211 -13.02 6.06 -11.58
C TYR A 211 -12.13 6.47 -10.40
N LEU A 212 -12.65 7.33 -9.53
CA LEU A 212 -12.05 7.64 -8.22
C LEU A 212 -12.96 7.06 -7.14
N GLU A 213 -12.44 6.18 -6.29
CA GLU A 213 -13.15 5.69 -5.11
C GLU A 213 -12.86 6.60 -3.92
N VAL A 214 -13.87 7.07 -3.20
CA VAL A 214 -13.73 7.90 -1.99
C VAL A 214 -14.40 7.17 -0.82
N LYS A 215 -13.59 6.77 0.16
CA LYS A 215 -13.94 5.85 1.26
C LYS A 215 -13.68 6.52 2.60
N ARG A 216 -14.55 6.29 3.58
CA ARG A 216 -14.33 6.70 4.97
C ARG A 216 -13.15 5.93 5.57
N LEU A 217 -12.41 6.57 6.47
CA LEU A 217 -11.24 5.97 7.12
C LEU A 217 -11.57 4.70 7.94
N ASP A 218 -12.80 4.58 8.45
CA ASP A 218 -13.28 3.40 9.17
C ASP A 218 -13.71 2.23 8.26
N GLY A 219 -13.74 2.44 6.94
CA GLY A 219 -14.16 1.46 5.94
C GLY A 219 -15.65 1.13 5.92
N LYS A 220 -16.48 1.92 6.60
CA LYS A 220 -17.93 1.69 6.71
C LYS A 220 -18.72 2.71 5.91
N GLY A 221 -19.99 2.38 5.68
CA GLY A 221 -20.94 3.24 4.99
C GLY A 221 -20.75 3.30 3.47
N LYS A 222 -21.45 4.23 2.84
CA LYS A 222 -21.45 4.36 1.38
C LYS A 222 -20.11 4.87 0.86
N THR A 223 -19.67 4.29 -0.25
CA THR A 223 -18.47 4.73 -0.97
C THR A 223 -18.89 5.67 -2.10
N LEU A 224 -18.29 6.86 -2.17
CA LEU A 224 -18.51 7.79 -3.28
C LEU A 224 -17.62 7.38 -4.46
N LEU A 225 -18.20 7.29 -5.65
CA LEU A 225 -17.49 7.08 -6.91
C LEU A 225 -17.59 8.33 -7.76
N VAL A 226 -16.46 8.79 -8.30
CA VAL A 226 -16.41 9.78 -9.38
C VAL A 226 -16.16 9.05 -10.69
N LEU A 227 -17.08 9.20 -11.65
CA LEU A 227 -17.11 8.49 -12.93
C LEU A 227 -16.98 9.49 -14.12
N PRO A 228 -16.41 9.07 -15.26
CA PRO A 228 -16.48 9.80 -16.52
C PRO A 228 -17.94 9.94 -16.97
N GLU A 229 -18.33 11.12 -17.48
CA GLU A 229 -19.64 11.31 -18.11
C GLU A 229 -19.48 11.79 -19.56
N ASN A 230 -19.16 13.06 -19.79
CA ASN A 230 -18.95 13.60 -21.14
C ASN A 230 -17.51 14.07 -21.30
N ASN A 231 -16.80 13.57 -22.31
CA ASN A 231 -15.45 14.03 -22.70
C ASN A 231 -14.41 14.08 -21.57
N MET A 232 -14.60 13.30 -20.49
CA MET A 232 -13.75 13.32 -19.30
C MET A 232 -13.16 11.93 -18.98
N PRO A 233 -12.41 11.29 -19.90
CA PRO A 233 -11.69 10.05 -19.56
C PRO A 233 -10.75 10.29 -18.37
N PHE A 234 -10.51 9.30 -17.51
CA PHE A 234 -9.53 9.42 -16.44
C PHE A 234 -8.12 9.12 -16.97
N GLU A 235 -7.53 10.08 -17.70
CA GLU A 235 -6.23 9.91 -18.36
C GLU A 235 -5.07 9.97 -17.39
N ALA A 236 -5.08 10.96 -16.49
CA ALA A 236 -4.02 11.19 -15.51
C ALA A 236 -4.58 11.71 -14.18
N TYR A 237 -3.78 11.57 -13.13
CA TYR A 237 -4.09 12.06 -11.79
C TYR A 237 -2.92 12.90 -11.29
N ARG A 238 -3.11 14.22 -11.18
CA ARG A 238 -2.03 15.16 -10.89
C ARG A 238 -2.15 15.68 -9.45
N PRO A 239 -1.05 15.69 -8.67
CA PRO A 239 -1.03 16.40 -7.39
C PRO A 239 -1.10 17.93 -7.60
N LEU A 240 -1.96 18.59 -6.84
CA LEU A 240 -2.11 20.06 -6.83
C LEU A 240 -1.03 20.67 -5.94
N LEU A 241 0.23 20.60 -6.40
CA LEU A 241 1.40 21.10 -5.67
C LEU A 241 1.40 22.61 -5.46
N ASP A 242 0.58 23.32 -6.24
CA ASP A 242 0.32 24.74 -6.19
C ASP A 242 -0.80 25.13 -5.22
N ASP A 243 -1.53 24.17 -4.63
CA ASP A 243 -2.42 24.46 -3.49
C ASP A 243 -1.55 24.90 -2.29
N PRO A 244 -1.81 26.08 -1.70
CA PRO A 244 -1.00 26.60 -0.59
C PRO A 244 -1.05 25.79 0.71
N SER A 245 -1.84 24.73 0.75
CA SER A 245 -2.10 24.02 2.00
C SER A 245 -0.95 23.10 2.41
N PRO A 246 -0.71 22.98 3.72
CA PRO A 246 0.49 22.37 4.28
C PRO A 246 0.47 20.85 4.15
N ARG A 247 1.16 20.30 3.15
CA ARG A 247 1.33 18.84 3.10
C ARG A 247 2.21 18.38 4.26
N SER A 248 1.77 17.32 4.95
CA SER A 248 2.42 16.76 6.12
C SER A 248 2.01 15.30 6.31
N ILE A 249 2.46 14.69 7.39
CA ILE A 249 2.04 13.35 7.88
C ILE A 249 0.52 13.24 8.13
N VAL A 250 -0.19 14.37 8.29
CA VAL A 250 -1.65 14.44 8.51
C VAL A 250 -2.42 15.06 7.34
N PHE A 251 -1.75 15.35 6.22
CA PHE A 251 -2.40 15.79 4.99
C PHE A 251 -1.52 15.51 3.77
N GLU A 252 -1.94 14.55 2.96
CA GLU A 252 -1.23 14.16 1.73
C GLU A 252 -1.16 15.30 0.70
N GLY A 253 -2.17 16.17 0.68
CA GLY A 253 -2.44 17.10 -0.41
C GLY A 253 -3.67 16.71 -1.22
N PHE A 254 -4.06 17.61 -2.12
CA PHE A 254 -5.12 17.37 -3.09
C PHE A 254 -4.56 17.00 -4.45
N HIS A 255 -5.43 16.39 -5.26
CA HIS A 255 -5.13 16.00 -6.62
C HIS A 255 -6.28 16.43 -7.53
N GLU A 256 -6.04 16.41 -8.83
CA GLU A 256 -7.08 16.63 -9.83
C GLU A 256 -7.22 15.44 -10.79
N TRP A 257 -8.47 15.19 -11.15
CA TRP A 257 -8.82 14.34 -12.27
C TRP A 257 -8.41 15.02 -13.57
N MET A 258 -7.71 14.36 -14.48
CA MET A 258 -7.34 14.95 -15.77
C MET A 258 -7.88 14.15 -16.96
N ALA A 259 -8.56 14.87 -17.86
CA ALA A 259 -9.02 14.36 -19.15
C ALA A 259 -7.96 14.46 -20.25
N ASN A 260 -7.10 15.47 -20.17
CA ASN A 260 -5.98 15.70 -21.08
C ASN A 260 -4.76 16.08 -20.25
N SER A 261 -3.58 15.59 -20.63
CA SER A 261 -2.32 15.83 -19.90
C SER A 261 -1.11 16.16 -20.78
N LYS A 262 -1.29 16.28 -22.10
CA LYS A 262 -0.20 16.56 -23.05
C LYS A 262 0.66 17.77 -22.68
N ALA A 263 0.07 18.84 -22.17
CA ALA A 263 0.82 20.04 -21.78
C ALA A 263 1.80 19.77 -20.63
N TYR A 264 1.36 19.07 -19.59
CA TYR A 264 2.26 18.67 -18.50
C TYR A 264 3.30 17.65 -18.96
N ALA A 265 2.90 16.71 -19.83
CA ALA A 265 3.80 15.72 -20.40
C ALA A 265 4.91 16.31 -21.28
N SER A 266 4.66 17.44 -21.95
CA SER A 266 5.68 18.16 -22.72
C SER A 266 6.62 19.01 -21.86
N ASP A 267 6.19 19.35 -20.64
CA ASP A 267 6.85 20.31 -19.75
C ASP A 267 7.32 19.63 -18.45
N GLU A 268 6.54 19.70 -17.36
CA GLU A 268 6.94 19.24 -16.02
C GLU A 268 7.19 17.73 -15.91
N TRP A 269 6.57 16.91 -16.77
CA TRP A 269 6.71 15.45 -16.76
C TRP A 269 7.56 14.92 -17.92
N LYS A 270 8.32 15.81 -18.56
CA LYS A 270 9.14 15.46 -19.71
C LYS A 270 10.12 14.33 -19.39
N GLY A 271 10.10 13.28 -20.20
CA GLY A 271 10.97 12.11 -20.05
C GLY A 271 10.40 11.02 -19.13
N VAL A 272 9.26 11.26 -18.48
CA VAL A 272 8.62 10.28 -17.60
C VAL A 272 7.58 9.47 -18.37
N LYS A 273 7.71 8.13 -18.35
CA LYS A 273 6.73 7.22 -18.95
C LYS A 273 5.42 7.22 -18.14
N GLN A 274 4.41 7.88 -18.67
CA GLN A 274 3.08 8.01 -18.06
C GLN A 274 2.27 6.71 -18.08
N TRP A 275 1.26 6.63 -17.21
CA TRP A 275 0.31 5.50 -17.14
C TRP A 275 -0.47 5.36 -18.46
N ASN A 276 -1.12 6.44 -18.88
CA ASN A 276 -1.77 6.53 -20.18
C ASN A 276 -0.95 7.38 -21.16
N THR A 277 -1.23 7.22 -22.46
CA THR A 277 -0.63 8.09 -23.48
C THR A 277 -1.20 9.50 -23.30
N PRO A 278 -0.38 10.54 -23.05
CA PRO A 278 -0.90 11.89 -22.86
C PRO A 278 -1.60 12.43 -24.12
N THR A 279 -2.80 12.99 -23.96
CA THR A 279 -3.58 13.56 -25.07
C THR A 279 -3.93 15.04 -24.89
N SER A 280 -4.36 15.66 -25.99
CA SER A 280 -5.02 16.96 -26.04
C SER A 280 -6.34 16.85 -26.80
N SER A 281 -7.23 17.82 -26.59
CA SER A 281 -8.47 17.95 -27.33
C SER A 281 -8.56 19.29 -28.06
N PHE A 282 -9.45 19.42 -29.04
CA PHE A 282 -9.59 20.62 -29.85
C PHE A 282 -11.04 21.11 -29.82
N LEU A 283 -11.22 22.44 -29.81
CA LEU A 283 -12.48 23.12 -30.07
C LEU A 283 -12.36 23.93 -31.36
N LYS A 284 -13.18 23.62 -32.35
CA LYS A 284 -13.29 24.38 -33.60
C LYS A 284 -13.86 25.78 -33.35
N PRO A 285 -13.69 26.72 -34.29
CA PRO A 285 -14.35 28.02 -34.23
C PRO A 285 -15.86 27.88 -33.97
N GLY A 286 -16.37 28.54 -32.94
CA GLY A 286 -17.78 28.48 -32.56
C GLY A 286 -18.26 27.15 -31.96
N GLU A 287 -17.39 26.17 -31.71
CA GLU A 287 -17.78 24.89 -31.09
C GLU A 287 -18.08 25.04 -29.60
N LEU A 288 -19.21 24.47 -29.18
CA LEU A 288 -19.58 24.22 -27.79
C LEU A 288 -19.28 22.77 -27.45
N LYS A 289 -18.52 22.53 -26.39
CA LYS A 289 -18.21 21.19 -25.90
C LYS A 289 -18.36 21.09 -24.39
N THR A 290 -19.11 20.10 -23.93
CA THR A 290 -19.34 19.82 -22.51
C THR A 290 -18.35 18.79 -21.99
N PHE A 291 -17.75 19.09 -20.84
CA PHE A 291 -16.87 18.22 -20.07
C PHE A 291 -17.49 17.96 -18.71
N SER A 292 -17.78 16.70 -18.36
CA SER A 292 -18.48 16.40 -17.12
C SER A 292 -18.07 15.09 -16.46
N VAL A 293 -18.19 15.06 -15.13
CA VAL A 293 -18.04 13.88 -14.28
C VAL A 293 -19.34 13.62 -13.51
N ARG A 294 -19.60 12.35 -13.22
CA ARG A 294 -20.75 11.88 -12.45
C ARG A 294 -20.31 11.40 -11.07
N LEU A 295 -20.99 11.83 -10.03
CA LEU A 295 -20.79 11.43 -8.64
C LEU A 295 -21.93 10.50 -8.23
N THR A 296 -21.61 9.27 -7.83
CA THR A 296 -22.59 8.23 -7.47
C THR A 296 -22.18 7.52 -6.19
N LEU A 297 -23.14 6.95 -5.44
CA LEU A 297 -22.84 6.19 -4.22
C LEU A 297 -22.96 4.69 -4.47
N ALA A 298 -21.89 3.96 -4.18
CA ALA A 298 -21.96 2.52 -3.94
C ALA A 298 -22.43 2.25 -2.49
N PRO A 299 -23.20 1.18 -2.24
CA PRO A 299 -23.69 0.87 -0.89
C PRO A 299 -22.59 0.70 0.16
N GLU A 300 -21.46 0.10 -0.23
CA GLU A 300 -20.27 -0.18 0.58
C GLU A 300 -19.08 -0.51 -0.33
N ILE A 301 -17.86 -0.57 0.23
CA ILE A 301 -16.60 -0.83 -0.50
C ILE A 301 -16.68 -2.12 -1.34
N LYS A 302 -17.21 -3.21 -0.76
CA LYS A 302 -17.31 -4.52 -1.43
C LYS A 302 -18.28 -4.51 -2.62
N LYS A 303 -19.14 -3.50 -2.75
CA LYS A 303 -20.17 -3.37 -3.79
C LYS A 303 -19.82 -2.39 -4.90
N VAL A 304 -18.59 -1.84 -4.92
CA VAL A 304 -18.15 -0.91 -5.97
C VAL A 304 -18.26 -1.53 -7.38
N GLN A 305 -17.78 -2.76 -7.59
CA GLN A 305 -17.85 -3.41 -8.91
C GLN A 305 -19.29 -3.65 -9.39
N GLN A 306 -20.20 -3.94 -8.46
CA GLN A 306 -21.63 -4.03 -8.75
C GLN A 306 -22.17 -2.66 -9.18
N GLN A 307 -21.90 -1.61 -8.42
CA GLN A 307 -22.33 -0.24 -8.74
C GLN A 307 -21.81 0.23 -10.10
N LEU A 308 -20.55 -0.10 -10.44
CA LEU A 308 -19.98 0.20 -11.75
C LEU A 308 -20.75 -0.48 -12.89
N THR A 309 -21.12 -1.75 -12.71
CA THR A 309 -21.94 -2.48 -13.69
C THR A 309 -23.32 -1.82 -13.86
N GLU A 310 -23.96 -1.42 -12.76
CA GLU A 310 -25.26 -0.74 -12.76
C GLU A 310 -25.20 0.64 -13.45
N LYS A 311 -24.04 1.28 -13.44
CA LYS A 311 -23.78 2.56 -14.13
C LYS A 311 -23.20 2.40 -15.55
N ASP A 312 -23.32 1.20 -16.13
CA ASP A 312 -22.81 0.89 -17.47
C ASP A 312 -21.34 1.27 -17.65
N MET A 313 -20.54 1.03 -16.60
CA MET A 313 -19.08 1.11 -16.64
C MET A 313 -18.50 -0.28 -16.92
N SER A 314 -17.43 -0.33 -17.72
CA SER A 314 -16.71 -1.57 -17.94
C SER A 314 -16.02 -2.02 -16.65
N VAL A 315 -16.27 -3.26 -16.23
CA VAL A 315 -15.62 -3.88 -15.08
C VAL A 315 -14.57 -4.88 -15.56
N ALA A 316 -13.35 -4.70 -15.08
CA ALA A 316 -12.23 -5.62 -15.32
C ALA A 316 -11.77 -6.26 -14.01
N VAL A 317 -11.65 -7.58 -14.00
CA VAL A 317 -11.13 -8.34 -12.85
C VAL A 317 -9.93 -9.16 -13.31
N GLY A 318 -8.75 -8.84 -12.78
CA GLY A 318 -7.52 -9.58 -13.00
C GLY A 318 -7.30 -10.62 -11.91
N VAL A 319 -6.86 -11.82 -12.28
CA VAL A 319 -6.49 -12.92 -11.38
C VAL A 319 -5.10 -13.42 -11.77
N PRO A 320 -4.12 -13.50 -10.84
CA PRO A 320 -4.23 -13.22 -9.41
C PRO A 320 -4.30 -11.72 -9.04
N GLY A 321 -4.14 -10.84 -10.03
CA GLY A 321 -4.09 -9.40 -9.84
C GLY A 321 -3.43 -8.75 -11.05
N TYR A 322 -2.66 -7.69 -10.81
CA TYR A 322 -2.04 -6.90 -11.88
C TYR A 322 -0.51 -6.81 -11.79
N VAL A 323 0.08 -7.40 -10.75
CA VAL A 323 1.48 -7.81 -10.76
C VAL A 323 1.50 -9.25 -11.28
N LEU A 324 2.22 -9.51 -12.37
CA LEU A 324 2.13 -10.78 -13.10
C LEU A 324 3.52 -11.42 -13.24
N PRO A 325 3.80 -12.51 -12.52
CA PRO A 325 4.97 -13.34 -12.76
C PRO A 325 4.94 -13.96 -14.16
N GLN A 326 6.11 -14.05 -14.81
CA GLN A 326 6.23 -14.58 -16.18
C GLN A 326 5.84 -16.06 -16.34
N ASP A 327 5.88 -16.85 -15.26
CA ASP A 327 5.47 -18.25 -15.25
C ASP A 327 3.98 -18.45 -14.86
N VAL A 328 3.23 -17.37 -14.64
CA VAL A 328 1.80 -17.39 -14.30
C VAL A 328 0.95 -17.06 -15.52
N GLN A 329 -0.06 -17.88 -15.79
CA GLN A 329 -1.11 -17.64 -16.76
C GLN A 329 -2.24 -16.85 -16.08
N GLY A 330 -2.14 -15.52 -16.13
CA GLY A 330 -3.16 -14.64 -15.57
C GLY A 330 -4.48 -14.76 -16.32
N LYS A 331 -5.59 -14.42 -15.64
CA LYS A 331 -6.91 -14.27 -16.25
C LYS A 331 -7.38 -12.84 -16.13
N LEU A 332 -7.99 -12.33 -17.21
CA LEU A 332 -8.70 -11.07 -17.24
C LEU A 332 -10.15 -11.32 -17.60
N PHE A 333 -11.05 -11.03 -16.67
CA PHE A 333 -12.49 -11.10 -16.86
C PHE A 333 -13.02 -9.68 -17.13
N LEU A 334 -13.71 -9.51 -18.26
CA LEU A 334 -14.32 -8.25 -18.67
C LEU A 334 -15.84 -8.38 -18.71
N LYS A 335 -16.54 -7.49 -18.02
CA LYS A 335 -17.99 -7.37 -18.06
C LYS A 335 -18.38 -5.98 -18.49
N TYR A 336 -19.05 -5.90 -19.63
CA TYR A 336 -19.51 -4.64 -20.21
C TYR A 336 -20.60 -4.88 -21.26
N ASN A 337 -21.49 -3.91 -21.47
CA ASN A 337 -22.59 -4.02 -22.44
C ASN A 337 -22.19 -3.71 -23.89
N SER A 338 -20.90 -3.48 -24.16
CA SER A 338 -20.35 -3.28 -25.50
C SER A 338 -19.23 -4.27 -25.78
N ASP A 339 -19.25 -4.87 -26.96
CA ASP A 339 -18.23 -5.82 -27.38
C ASP A 339 -16.83 -5.18 -27.49
N VAL A 340 -15.80 -5.99 -27.23
CA VAL A 340 -14.40 -5.62 -27.48
C VAL A 340 -14.15 -5.56 -28.99
N ASN A 341 -13.76 -4.39 -29.50
CA ASN A 341 -13.37 -4.19 -30.89
C ASN A 341 -11.88 -4.51 -31.11
N SER A 342 -11.00 -4.10 -30.19
CA SER A 342 -9.57 -4.39 -30.30
C SER A 342 -8.86 -4.28 -28.96
N ILE A 343 -7.78 -5.04 -28.80
CA ILE A 343 -6.86 -4.97 -27.65
C ILE A 343 -5.47 -4.60 -28.17
N LYS A 344 -4.80 -3.67 -27.48
CA LYS A 344 -3.40 -3.29 -27.73
C LYS A 344 -2.59 -3.37 -26.46
N VAL A 345 -1.32 -3.72 -26.58
CA VAL A 345 -0.38 -3.79 -25.46
C VAL A 345 0.76 -2.79 -25.67
N ALA A 346 1.11 -2.06 -24.62
CA ALA A 346 2.25 -1.14 -24.60
C ALA A 346 3.14 -1.40 -23.37
N PRO A 347 4.46 -1.64 -23.51
CA PRO A 347 5.20 -1.80 -24.77
C PRO A 347 4.69 -2.97 -25.61
N GLU A 348 4.85 -2.89 -26.92
CA GLU A 348 4.47 -3.97 -27.82
C GLU A 348 5.22 -5.26 -27.46
N GLY A 349 4.49 -6.38 -27.38
CA GLY A 349 5.05 -7.68 -27.01
C GLY A 349 5.30 -7.89 -25.52
N ALA A 350 5.06 -6.90 -24.64
CA ALA A 350 5.28 -7.06 -23.20
C ALA A 350 4.30 -8.04 -22.53
N LEU A 351 3.08 -8.14 -23.07
CA LEU A 351 2.04 -9.09 -22.68
C LEU A 351 1.45 -9.77 -23.92
N SER A 352 1.04 -11.02 -23.77
CA SER A 352 0.11 -11.69 -24.67
C SER A 352 -1.28 -11.68 -24.04
N VAL A 353 -2.31 -11.33 -24.81
CA VAL A 353 -3.71 -11.30 -24.35
C VAL A 353 -4.54 -12.12 -25.33
N GLU A 354 -4.94 -13.31 -24.91
CA GLU A 354 -5.60 -14.31 -25.77
C GLU A 354 -7.02 -14.53 -25.29
N LYS A 355 -8.00 -14.48 -26.20
CA LYS A 355 -9.41 -14.67 -25.85
C LYS A 355 -9.69 -16.13 -25.53
N ASP A 356 -10.27 -16.39 -24.37
CA ASP A 356 -10.77 -17.69 -23.94
C ASP A 356 -12.27 -17.85 -24.23
N ALA A 357 -12.81 -19.03 -23.92
CA ALA A 357 -14.25 -19.22 -23.88
C ALA A 357 -14.89 -18.27 -22.83
N ALA A 358 -15.93 -17.56 -23.25
CA ALA A 358 -16.71 -16.71 -22.35
C ALA A 358 -17.28 -17.53 -21.19
N LYS A 359 -17.41 -16.90 -20.02
CA LYS A 359 -17.88 -17.53 -18.80
C LYS A 359 -18.95 -16.66 -18.16
N ASN A 360 -20.17 -17.20 -18.07
CA ASN A 360 -21.35 -16.43 -17.68
C ASN A 360 -21.47 -15.13 -18.49
N ALA A 361 -21.48 -13.97 -17.82
CA ALA A 361 -21.58 -12.65 -18.45
C ALA A 361 -20.21 -11.99 -18.71
N TYR A 362 -19.11 -12.72 -18.59
CA TYR A 362 -17.75 -12.20 -18.77
C TYR A 362 -17.14 -12.70 -20.08
N ASP A 363 -16.55 -11.77 -20.84
CA ASP A 363 -15.50 -12.08 -21.78
C ASP A 363 -14.23 -12.41 -20.97
N VAL A 364 -13.58 -13.52 -21.32
CA VAL A 364 -12.41 -14.02 -20.58
C VAL A 364 -11.19 -13.99 -21.49
N TYR A 365 -10.06 -13.55 -20.93
CA TYR A 365 -8.77 -13.56 -21.61
C TYR A 365 -7.70 -14.20 -20.74
N THR A 366 -6.83 -15.00 -21.34
CA THR A 366 -5.55 -15.38 -20.76
C THR A 366 -4.55 -14.24 -20.98
N VAL A 367 -3.85 -13.83 -19.92
CA VAL A 367 -2.82 -12.80 -19.94
C VAL A 367 -1.49 -13.41 -19.52
N THR A 368 -0.49 -13.34 -20.39
CA THR A 368 0.86 -13.86 -20.13
C THR A 368 1.88 -12.74 -20.11
N GLY A 369 2.72 -12.71 -19.07
CA GLY A 369 3.85 -11.78 -18.96
C GLY A 369 5.02 -12.23 -19.82
N ASN A 370 5.44 -11.41 -20.78
CA ASN A 370 6.53 -11.77 -21.69
C ASN A 370 7.82 -10.96 -21.42
N GLN A 371 7.69 -9.69 -21.04
CA GLN A 371 8.82 -8.79 -20.81
C GLN A 371 8.68 -8.11 -19.46
N TRP A 372 9.77 -8.08 -18.68
CA TRP A 372 9.83 -7.41 -17.39
C TRP A 372 9.41 -5.93 -17.47
N GLY A 373 8.71 -5.47 -16.42
CA GLY A 373 8.41 -4.06 -16.21
C GLY A 373 6.95 -3.66 -16.41
N ARG A 374 6.70 -2.35 -16.48
CA ARG A 374 5.34 -1.80 -16.61
C ARG A 374 4.79 -2.03 -18.02
N ALA A 375 3.62 -2.66 -18.09
CA ALA A 375 2.85 -2.89 -19.31
C ALA A 375 1.42 -2.38 -19.17
N ARG A 376 0.80 -1.97 -20.27
CA ARG A 376 -0.58 -1.50 -20.33
C ARG A 376 -1.34 -2.25 -21.40
N VAL A 377 -2.51 -2.76 -21.04
CA VAL A 377 -3.51 -3.30 -21.97
C VAL A 377 -4.53 -2.19 -22.23
N GLU A 378 -4.70 -1.81 -23.49
CA GLU A 378 -5.68 -0.83 -23.95
C GLU A 378 -6.77 -1.54 -24.73
N ILE A 379 -8.00 -1.49 -24.22
CA ILE A 379 -9.17 -2.15 -24.79
C ILE A 379 -10.04 -1.06 -25.42
N LYS A 380 -10.32 -1.21 -26.72
CA LYS A 380 -11.28 -0.37 -27.43
C LYS A 380 -12.57 -1.14 -27.64
N TYR A 381 -13.69 -0.54 -27.27
CA TYR A 381 -15.02 -1.11 -27.43
C TYR A 381 -15.70 -0.65 -28.72
N THR A 382 -16.70 -1.40 -29.18
CA THR A 382 -17.46 -1.09 -30.39
C THR A 382 -18.26 0.21 -30.28
N ASN A 383 -18.65 0.63 -29.06
CA ASN A 383 -19.28 1.92 -28.81
C ASN A 383 -18.30 3.12 -28.77
N GLY A 384 -17.01 2.88 -29.03
CA GLY A 384 -15.98 3.92 -29.11
C GLY A 384 -15.29 4.26 -27.79
N LYS A 385 -15.79 3.78 -26.63
CA LYS A 385 -15.10 3.94 -25.34
C LYS A 385 -13.78 3.14 -25.33
N THR A 386 -12.83 3.60 -24.53
CA THR A 386 -11.51 2.98 -24.34
C THR A 386 -11.22 2.79 -22.86
N GLN A 387 -10.74 1.60 -22.49
CA GLN A 387 -10.28 1.26 -21.16
C GLN A 387 -8.79 0.98 -21.18
N SER A 388 -8.06 1.41 -20.15
CA SER A 388 -6.69 0.97 -19.90
C SER A 388 -6.57 0.17 -18.62
N ILE A 389 -5.81 -0.92 -18.66
CA ILE A 389 -5.49 -1.78 -17.52
C ILE A 389 -3.97 -1.83 -17.40
N ASN A 390 -3.43 -1.51 -16.23
CA ASN A 390 -1.99 -1.39 -16.02
C ASN A 390 -1.45 -2.60 -15.25
N TYR A 391 -0.51 -3.32 -15.86
CA TYR A 391 0.20 -4.46 -15.29
C TYR A 391 1.67 -4.13 -14.97
N LYS A 392 2.24 -4.88 -14.04
CA LYS A 392 3.68 -4.97 -13.79
C LYS A 392 4.11 -6.41 -13.97
N VAL A 393 4.88 -6.69 -15.01
CA VAL A 393 5.46 -8.02 -15.23
C VAL A 393 6.71 -8.15 -14.38
N ILE A 394 6.81 -9.25 -13.63
CA ILE A 394 7.98 -9.62 -12.84
C ILE A 394 8.49 -11.00 -13.27
N LYS A 395 9.73 -11.34 -12.93
CA LYS A 395 10.27 -12.69 -13.05
C LYS A 395 9.40 -13.68 -12.26
N PRO A 396 9.47 -14.99 -12.54
CA PRO A 396 8.92 -16.01 -11.67
C PRO A 396 9.31 -15.72 -10.21
N GLU A 397 8.37 -15.86 -9.27
CA GLU A 397 8.57 -15.39 -7.88
C GLU A 397 9.83 -15.99 -7.24
N SER A 398 10.12 -17.27 -7.49
CA SER A 398 11.34 -17.95 -7.00
C SER A 398 12.64 -17.39 -7.59
N GLU A 399 12.62 -16.91 -8.84
CA GLU A 399 13.78 -16.26 -9.45
C GLU A 399 13.95 -14.85 -8.91
N LEU A 400 12.86 -14.10 -8.77
CA LEU A 400 12.88 -12.75 -8.20
C LEU A 400 13.43 -12.74 -6.76
N VAL A 401 12.98 -13.69 -5.92
CA VAL A 401 13.46 -13.83 -4.54
C VAL A 401 14.92 -14.29 -4.48
N ALA A 402 15.36 -15.12 -5.43
CA ALA A 402 16.77 -15.49 -5.55
C ALA A 402 17.63 -14.26 -5.92
N ASP A 403 17.20 -13.47 -6.89
CA ASP A 403 17.89 -12.23 -7.29
C ASP A 403 17.94 -11.22 -6.15
N PHE A 404 16.84 -11.07 -5.39
CA PHE A 404 16.81 -10.24 -4.18
C PHE A 404 17.86 -10.68 -3.15
N GLY A 405 17.94 -11.99 -2.88
CA GLY A 405 18.99 -12.56 -2.05
C GLY A 405 20.39 -12.24 -2.58
N ASN A 406 20.65 -12.51 -3.85
CA ASN A 406 21.96 -12.26 -4.46
C ASN A 406 22.35 -10.78 -4.36
N PHE A 407 21.44 -9.85 -4.66
CA PHE A 407 21.70 -8.42 -4.54
C PHE A 407 22.10 -8.03 -3.12
N LEU A 408 21.36 -8.50 -2.11
CA LEU A 408 21.67 -8.25 -0.71
C LEU A 408 23.10 -8.68 -0.37
N PHE A 409 23.47 -9.92 -0.68
CA PHE A 409 24.77 -10.47 -0.28
C PHE A 409 25.95 -10.04 -1.18
N ASP A 410 25.68 -9.56 -2.40
CA ASP A 410 26.71 -9.07 -3.34
C ASP A 410 26.93 -7.56 -3.26
N LYS A 411 25.88 -6.78 -2.93
CA LYS A 411 25.91 -5.30 -2.97
C LYS A 411 25.73 -4.65 -1.61
N GLN A 412 25.08 -5.33 -0.68
CA GLN A 412 24.71 -4.77 0.63
C GLN A 412 25.46 -5.40 1.79
N TRP A 413 26.12 -6.54 1.58
CA TRP A 413 26.98 -7.16 2.59
C TRP A 413 28.16 -6.27 2.95
N PHE A 414 28.22 -5.87 4.21
CA PHE A 414 29.20 -4.96 4.78
C PHE A 414 30.07 -5.72 5.78
N ASP A 415 31.35 -5.80 5.47
CA ASP A 415 32.37 -6.56 6.21
C ASP A 415 33.64 -5.73 6.48
N ASP A 416 33.49 -4.40 6.55
CA ASP A 416 34.57 -3.45 6.83
C ASP A 416 35.01 -3.55 8.30
N ASP A 417 36.22 -4.08 8.53
CA ASP A 417 36.83 -4.25 9.86
C ASP A 417 37.35 -2.94 10.46
N GLU A 418 37.41 -1.86 9.68
CA GLU A 418 37.75 -0.51 10.13
C GLU A 418 36.52 0.31 10.55
N ASP A 419 35.31 -0.28 10.51
CA ASP A 419 34.09 0.40 10.94
C ASP A 419 34.11 0.73 12.44
N LEU A 420 34.20 2.03 12.75
CA LEU A 420 34.30 2.54 14.13
C LEU A 420 33.02 2.32 14.96
N PHE A 421 31.93 1.88 14.34
CA PHE A 421 30.63 1.63 14.97
C PHE A 421 30.34 0.14 15.19
N ASN A 422 31.22 -0.77 14.74
CA ASN A 422 31.08 -2.23 14.84
C ASN A 422 29.82 -2.77 14.12
N ARG A 423 29.53 -2.24 12.93
CA ARG A 423 28.40 -2.70 12.10
C ARG A 423 28.75 -3.90 11.23
N ALA A 424 30.02 -4.27 11.10
CA ALA A 424 30.44 -5.45 10.35
C ALA A 424 30.48 -6.70 11.26
N PRO A 425 30.08 -7.88 10.74
CA PRO A 425 29.43 -8.11 9.45
C PRO A 425 27.93 -7.76 9.49
N SER A 426 27.35 -7.19 8.43
CA SER A 426 25.89 -6.97 8.30
C SER A 426 25.41 -6.77 6.86
N LEU A 427 24.09 -6.71 6.66
CA LEU A 427 23.50 -6.14 5.44
C LEU A 427 23.07 -4.69 5.74
N ILE A 428 23.66 -3.72 5.05
CA ILE A 428 23.37 -2.28 5.25
C ILE A 428 22.54 -1.69 4.12
N SER A 429 21.93 -0.54 4.38
CA SER A 429 21.16 0.22 3.38
C SER A 429 21.97 0.52 2.12
N TYR A 430 21.28 0.61 0.98
CA TYR A 430 21.90 0.80 -0.32
C TYR A 430 21.29 1.94 -1.11
N ASP A 431 22.15 2.79 -1.68
CA ASP A 431 21.79 3.86 -2.60
C ASP A 431 21.91 3.32 -4.04
N TYR A 432 20.77 2.92 -4.59
CA TYR A 432 20.66 2.29 -5.90
C TYR A 432 20.95 3.24 -7.06
N GLN A 433 20.76 4.55 -6.87
CA GLN A 433 21.09 5.53 -7.91
C GLN A 433 22.60 5.72 -8.00
N ASN A 434 23.29 5.84 -6.86
CA ASN A 434 24.74 6.03 -6.81
C ASN A 434 25.53 4.71 -6.78
N LYS A 435 24.84 3.56 -6.75
CA LYS A 435 25.41 2.21 -6.73
C LYS A 435 26.43 2.02 -5.60
N ARG A 436 26.03 2.37 -4.38
CA ARG A 436 26.90 2.27 -3.21
C ARG A 436 26.12 1.91 -1.95
N GLN A 437 26.80 1.24 -1.03
CA GLN A 437 26.35 1.09 0.34
C GLN A 437 26.24 2.46 1.03
N VAL A 438 25.25 2.60 1.91
CA VAL A 438 25.02 3.80 2.72
C VAL A 438 25.66 3.60 4.08
N THR A 439 26.89 4.09 4.22
CA THR A 439 27.67 4.00 5.47
C THR A 439 27.45 5.19 6.40
N GLN A 440 26.87 6.29 5.90
CA GLN A 440 26.47 7.48 6.67
C GLN A 440 25.24 8.14 6.04
N ASP A 441 24.30 8.59 6.88
CA ASP A 441 23.14 9.44 6.54
C ASP A 441 22.87 10.36 7.74
N GLY A 442 22.34 11.56 7.50
CA GLY A 442 22.00 12.51 8.57
C GLY A 442 20.84 12.03 9.46
N ARG A 443 20.07 11.06 8.97
CA ARG A 443 19.15 10.22 9.72
C ARG A 443 19.91 8.96 10.15
N VAL A 444 20.50 9.00 11.34
CA VAL A 444 21.55 8.03 11.73
C VAL A 444 21.10 6.57 11.64
N TRP A 445 19.81 6.32 11.82
CA TRP A 445 19.23 4.98 11.75
C TRP A 445 19.39 4.31 10.38
N ILE A 446 19.34 5.05 9.26
CA ILE A 446 19.44 4.47 7.90
C ILE A 446 20.74 3.71 7.69
N ALA A 447 21.83 4.24 8.22
CA ALA A 447 23.15 3.59 8.21
C ALA A 447 23.44 2.88 9.56
N GLY A 448 22.46 2.81 10.45
CA GLY A 448 22.60 2.38 11.83
C GLY A 448 22.05 0.99 12.14
N LEU A 449 21.65 0.20 11.13
CA LEU A 449 21.12 -1.17 11.27
C LEU A 449 19.81 -1.30 12.06
N SER A 450 19.16 -0.20 12.42
CA SER A 450 17.97 -0.20 13.25
C SER A 450 17.04 0.88 12.80
N ASP A 451 15.86 0.99 13.43
CA ASP A 451 14.70 1.67 12.84
C ASP A 451 14.29 0.97 11.54
N GLU A 452 13.05 1.11 11.09
CA GLU A 452 12.61 0.40 9.88
C GLU A 452 13.48 0.76 8.67
N GLY A 453 13.88 2.04 8.56
CA GLY A 453 14.72 2.55 7.48
C GLY A 453 16.16 2.01 7.45
N GLY A 454 16.69 1.52 8.59
CA GLY A 454 18.00 0.87 8.68
C GLY A 454 17.92 -0.65 8.73
N ALA A 455 16.80 -1.18 9.20
CA ALA A 455 16.56 -2.62 9.33
C ALA A 455 16.15 -3.29 8.01
N GLY A 456 15.61 -2.52 7.05
CA GLY A 456 14.99 -3.08 5.85
C GLY A 456 15.87 -4.07 5.07
N SER A 457 17.18 -3.81 4.97
CA SER A 457 18.09 -4.67 4.20
C SER A 457 18.33 -6.03 4.87
N TRP A 458 18.69 -6.04 6.16
CA TRP A 458 18.97 -7.30 6.86
C TRP A 458 17.71 -8.05 7.26
N LEU A 459 16.60 -7.37 7.53
CA LEU A 459 15.30 -8.02 7.73
C LEU A 459 14.86 -8.72 6.44
N GLY A 460 14.97 -8.04 5.29
CA GLY A 460 14.73 -8.65 3.98
C GLY A 460 15.62 -9.87 3.74
N GLY A 461 16.91 -9.79 4.10
CA GLY A 461 17.85 -10.91 4.01
C GLY A 461 17.48 -12.12 4.87
N MET A 462 17.02 -11.89 6.10
CA MET A 462 16.51 -12.92 7.00
C MET A 462 15.24 -13.57 6.42
N MET A 463 14.23 -12.78 6.10
CA MET A 463 12.95 -13.28 5.60
C MET A 463 13.08 -13.95 4.22
N LYS A 464 14.08 -13.59 3.42
CA LYS A 464 14.43 -14.32 2.19
C LYS A 464 14.86 -15.75 2.52
N GLN A 465 15.63 -15.98 3.58
CA GLN A 465 16.03 -17.35 3.95
C GLN A 465 14.86 -18.15 4.51
N TYR A 466 13.92 -17.51 5.21
CA TYR A 466 12.69 -18.17 5.66
C TYR A 466 11.90 -18.75 4.47
N LEU A 467 11.83 -18.04 3.34
CA LEU A 467 11.17 -18.51 2.12
C LEU A 467 12.00 -19.47 1.29
N GLN A 468 13.24 -19.09 1.01
CA GLN A 468 14.14 -19.77 0.07
C GLN A 468 15.56 -19.79 0.64
N PRO A 469 15.87 -20.78 1.50
CA PRO A 469 17.16 -20.84 2.18
C PRO A 469 18.32 -21.11 1.22
N ASP A 470 19.44 -20.44 1.46
CA ASP A 470 20.73 -20.67 0.83
C ASP A 470 21.82 -20.85 1.89
N GLN A 471 22.67 -21.87 1.72
CA GLN A 471 23.64 -22.27 2.75
C GLN A 471 24.71 -21.20 3.03
N GLU A 472 25.23 -20.52 2.01
CA GLU A 472 26.27 -19.51 2.17
C GLU A 472 25.68 -18.25 2.81
N GLN A 473 24.51 -17.83 2.32
CA GLN A 473 23.81 -16.67 2.84
C GLN A 473 23.39 -16.88 4.31
N VAL A 474 22.89 -18.06 4.68
CA VAL A 474 22.56 -18.38 6.08
C VAL A 474 23.80 -18.35 6.96
N SER A 475 24.95 -18.88 6.51
CA SER A 475 26.19 -18.81 7.28
C SER A 475 26.61 -17.36 7.58
N LYS A 476 26.50 -16.48 6.59
CA LYS A 476 26.75 -15.03 6.76
C LYS A 476 25.77 -14.41 7.76
N LEU A 477 24.49 -14.77 7.70
CA LEU A 477 23.49 -14.25 8.64
C LEU A 477 23.67 -14.79 10.07
N GLU A 478 24.20 -16.00 10.25
CA GLU A 478 24.63 -16.48 11.58
C GLU A 478 25.75 -15.60 12.14
N ASP A 479 26.74 -15.21 11.31
CA ASP A 479 27.79 -14.28 11.72
C ASP A 479 27.22 -12.91 12.10
N PHE A 480 26.35 -12.35 11.26
CA PHE A 480 25.65 -11.09 11.58
C PHE A 480 24.91 -11.17 12.92
N VAL A 481 24.15 -12.23 13.17
CA VAL A 481 23.38 -12.37 14.42
C VAL A 481 24.29 -12.53 15.63
N ASN A 482 25.34 -13.34 15.53
CA ASN A 482 26.20 -13.66 16.66
C ASN A 482 27.25 -12.59 16.97
N GLN A 483 27.62 -11.76 15.99
CA GLN A 483 28.70 -10.77 16.12
C GLN A 483 28.18 -9.32 16.15
N THR A 484 27.07 -9.04 15.44
CA THR A 484 26.56 -7.67 15.26
C THR A 484 25.21 -7.48 15.93
N VAL A 485 24.25 -8.40 15.77
CA VAL A 485 22.95 -8.25 16.46
C VAL A 485 23.16 -8.39 17.96
N TRP A 486 23.68 -9.53 18.40
CA TRP A 486 23.89 -9.81 19.82
C TRP A 486 25.15 -9.11 20.35
N GLY A 487 24.96 -8.00 21.07
CA GLY A 487 26.02 -7.23 21.73
C GLY A 487 26.23 -5.82 21.16
N VAL A 488 25.94 -5.60 19.86
CA VAL A 488 26.05 -4.28 19.22
C VAL A 488 24.68 -3.67 18.96
N LEU A 489 23.82 -4.26 18.14
CA LEU A 489 22.47 -3.73 17.89
C LEU A 489 21.54 -3.97 19.10
N GLN A 490 21.66 -5.14 19.72
CA GLN A 490 20.94 -5.53 20.91
C GLN A 490 21.90 -5.68 22.10
N ASN A 491 21.50 -5.19 23.26
CA ASN A 491 22.34 -5.29 24.46
C ASN A 491 22.39 -6.75 24.96
N ALA A 492 23.59 -7.33 25.04
CA ALA A 492 23.80 -8.71 25.50
C ALA A 492 23.89 -8.87 27.03
N GLU A 493 24.12 -7.77 27.75
CA GLU A 493 24.34 -7.72 29.19
C GLU A 493 23.90 -6.38 29.80
N GLY A 494 24.00 -6.27 31.14
CA GLY A 494 23.64 -5.06 31.87
C GLY A 494 22.13 -4.89 32.10
N GLU A 495 21.75 -3.70 32.56
CA GLU A 495 20.35 -3.35 32.89
C GLU A 495 19.42 -3.42 31.67
N HIS A 496 19.93 -3.09 30.49
CA HIS A 496 19.17 -3.09 29.23
C HIS A 496 19.30 -4.39 28.44
N LYS A 497 19.73 -5.51 29.05
CA LYS A 497 19.88 -6.79 28.33
C LYS A 497 18.61 -7.13 27.53
N TYR A 498 18.77 -7.59 26.29
CA TYR A 498 17.74 -7.84 25.27
C TYR A 498 17.08 -6.57 24.68
N GLY A 499 17.39 -5.37 25.17
CA GLY A 499 16.93 -4.12 24.60
C GLY A 499 17.60 -3.83 23.26
N VAL A 500 16.81 -3.36 22.28
CA VAL A 500 17.26 -3.08 20.92
C VAL A 500 17.53 -1.58 20.75
N ARG A 501 18.74 -1.21 20.36
CA ARG A 501 19.15 0.19 20.17
C ARG A 501 18.40 0.83 19.01
N LYS A 502 18.10 2.13 19.08
CA LYS A 502 17.52 2.90 17.95
C LYS A 502 18.45 3.04 16.75
N SER A 503 19.76 3.02 16.98
CA SER A 503 20.76 3.06 15.91
C SER A 503 22.13 2.63 16.45
N VAL A 504 22.90 1.94 15.62
CA VAL A 504 24.32 1.64 15.86
C VAL A 504 25.21 2.81 15.43
N LEU A 505 24.82 3.54 14.38
CA LEU A 505 25.46 4.80 13.99
C LEU A 505 24.95 5.95 14.88
N TYR A 506 25.82 6.87 15.25
CA TYR A 506 25.47 8.09 15.99
C TYR A 506 26.41 9.24 15.61
N TYR A 507 26.00 10.48 15.90
CA TYR A 507 26.77 11.69 15.64
C TYR A 507 27.31 12.28 16.95
N GLU A 508 28.61 12.10 17.19
CA GLU A 508 29.33 12.64 18.35
C GLU A 508 30.77 13.02 17.94
N PRO A 509 30.94 14.09 17.16
CA PRO A 509 32.20 14.41 16.46
C PRO A 509 33.39 14.65 17.39
N GLU A 510 33.16 14.95 18.67
CA GLU A 510 34.21 15.15 19.67
C GLU A 510 34.84 13.83 20.16
N GLU A 511 34.13 12.70 20.03
CA GLU A 511 34.57 11.37 20.49
C GLU A 511 35.28 10.56 19.40
N PHE A 512 35.33 11.07 18.16
CA PHE A 512 35.91 10.38 16.99
C PHE A 512 37.05 11.18 16.34
N PRO A 513 37.96 10.52 15.61
CA PRO A 513 38.98 11.19 14.82
C PRO A 513 38.41 12.22 13.83
N ALA A 514 39.15 13.30 13.60
CA ALA A 514 38.77 14.28 12.57
C ALA A 514 38.67 13.60 11.20
N GLY A 515 37.55 13.84 10.50
CA GLY A 515 37.26 13.23 9.20
C GLY A 515 36.39 11.97 9.25
N THR A 516 35.99 11.49 10.44
CA THR A 516 35.04 10.36 10.56
C THR A 516 33.69 10.65 9.91
N TYR A 517 33.13 11.85 10.14
CA TYR A 517 31.83 12.25 9.57
C TYR A 517 32.00 13.04 8.28
N ASN A 518 31.23 12.69 7.25
CA ASN A 518 31.21 13.38 5.97
C ASN A 518 30.60 14.79 6.13
N ASP A 519 31.36 15.82 5.74
CA ASP A 519 30.99 17.24 5.88
C ASP A 519 29.91 17.71 4.90
N THR A 520 29.61 16.91 3.86
CA THR A 520 28.52 17.17 2.92
C THR A 520 27.15 16.72 3.45
N ILE A 521 27.12 15.94 4.53
CA ILE A 521 25.88 15.52 5.19
C ILE A 521 25.47 16.58 6.21
N ASN A 522 24.18 16.94 6.21
CA ASN A 522 23.65 17.82 7.25
C ASN A 522 23.43 17.05 8.56
N TRP A 523 24.36 17.21 9.50
CA TRP A 523 24.27 16.64 10.85
C TRP A 523 23.54 17.53 11.85
N ASN A 524 23.15 18.76 11.46
CA ASN A 524 22.38 19.67 12.32
C ASN A 524 20.88 19.43 12.14
N THR A 525 20.44 18.20 12.42
CA THR A 525 19.03 17.79 12.34
C THR A 525 18.63 17.06 13.62
N TRP A 526 17.33 16.99 13.88
CA TRP A 526 16.80 16.22 15.01
C TRP A 526 17.11 14.70 14.90
N ALA A 527 17.40 14.23 13.68
CA ALA A 527 17.63 12.84 13.33
C ALA A 527 19.10 12.40 13.51
N ALA A 528 20.01 13.34 13.79
CA ALA A 528 21.42 13.08 14.05
C ALA A 528 21.67 12.85 15.55
N TRP A 529 21.17 11.72 16.08
CA TRP A 529 21.28 11.41 17.52
C TRP A 529 22.72 11.19 17.96
N ASN A 530 23.04 11.62 19.19
CA ASN A 530 24.29 11.26 19.87
C ASN A 530 24.27 9.80 20.35
N LYS A 531 25.37 9.32 20.94
CA LYS A 531 25.48 7.94 21.40
C LYS A 531 24.38 7.51 22.38
N GLU A 532 24.04 8.38 23.33
CA GLU A 532 22.98 8.11 24.31
C GLU A 532 21.62 7.95 23.62
N GLY A 533 21.24 8.89 22.75
CA GLY A 533 19.97 8.85 22.03
C GLY A 533 19.86 7.67 21.07
N ALA A 534 20.96 7.29 20.42
CA ALA A 534 21.04 6.15 19.52
C ALA A 534 20.99 4.79 20.27
N ALA A 535 21.58 4.72 21.47
CA ALA A 535 21.64 3.50 22.28
C ALA A 535 20.36 3.24 23.10
N ASP A 536 19.46 4.21 23.20
CA ASP A 536 18.20 4.11 23.96
C ASP A 536 17.32 2.97 23.42
N PRO A 537 16.92 1.98 24.24
CA PRO A 537 16.05 0.88 23.84
C PRO A 537 14.56 1.25 23.78
N GLY A 538 14.17 2.48 24.06
CA GLY A 538 12.77 2.91 24.25
C GLY A 538 11.85 2.90 23.03
N ARG A 539 12.30 2.44 21.85
CA ARG A 539 11.47 2.36 20.62
C ARG A 539 11.09 0.91 20.32
N SER A 540 9.86 0.52 20.69
CA SER A 540 9.38 -0.87 20.57
C SER A 540 9.33 -1.38 19.12
N TYR A 541 9.17 -0.47 18.15
CA TYR A 541 9.16 -0.79 16.72
C TYR A 541 10.43 -1.49 16.21
N ASN A 542 11.55 -1.38 16.92
CA ASN A 542 12.80 -2.03 16.54
C ASN A 542 12.87 -3.52 16.93
N TYR A 543 12.03 -3.96 17.87
CA TYR A 543 12.08 -5.29 18.44
C TYR A 543 11.56 -6.39 17.49
N PRO A 544 10.43 -6.21 16.77
CA PRO A 544 9.95 -7.18 15.80
C PRO A 544 11.00 -7.60 14.77
N HIS A 545 11.78 -6.65 14.22
CA HIS A 545 12.85 -6.94 13.26
C HIS A 545 13.85 -7.99 13.81
N VAL A 546 14.32 -7.77 15.04
CA VAL A 546 15.29 -8.65 15.72
C VAL A 546 14.65 -9.99 16.09
N VAL A 547 13.38 -9.97 16.51
CA VAL A 547 12.63 -11.21 16.79
C VAL A 547 12.46 -12.04 15.52
N ALA A 548 12.16 -11.43 14.37
CA ALA A 548 12.04 -12.12 13.09
C ALA A 548 13.37 -12.75 12.64
N ALA A 549 14.50 -12.10 12.88
CA ALA A 549 15.83 -12.66 12.64
C ALA A 549 16.09 -13.93 13.48
N TYR A 550 15.84 -13.85 14.79
CA TYR A 550 16.00 -15.01 15.69
C TYR A 550 15.03 -16.14 15.37
N TRP A 551 13.76 -15.81 15.15
CA TRP A 551 12.74 -16.78 14.80
C TRP A 551 13.06 -17.50 13.48
N THR A 552 13.53 -16.77 12.47
CA THR A 552 13.97 -17.36 11.19
C THR A 552 15.08 -18.39 11.40
N LEU A 553 16.15 -18.04 12.12
CA LEU A 553 17.26 -18.98 12.37
C LEU A 553 16.83 -20.19 13.21
N TYR A 554 15.90 -20.02 14.16
CA TYR A 554 15.26 -21.14 14.86
C TYR A 554 14.56 -22.08 13.88
N ARG A 555 13.67 -21.56 13.01
CA ARG A 555 12.92 -22.36 12.03
C ARG A 555 13.86 -23.10 11.09
N LEU A 556 14.87 -22.41 10.55
CA LEU A 556 15.86 -23.00 9.67
C LEU A 556 16.66 -24.11 10.35
N SER A 557 17.15 -23.89 11.58
CA SER A 557 17.84 -24.90 12.37
C SER A 557 16.95 -26.11 12.69
N ARG A 558 15.65 -25.89 12.81
CA ARG A 558 14.72 -26.92 13.29
C ARG A 558 14.20 -27.86 12.22
N TYR A 559 14.08 -27.37 10.98
CA TYR A 559 13.42 -28.09 9.90
C TYR A 559 14.33 -28.44 8.72
N HIS A 560 15.58 -27.96 8.72
CA HIS A 560 16.59 -28.27 7.72
C HIS A 560 17.84 -28.91 8.34
N ASP A 561 18.52 -29.76 7.58
CA ASP A 561 19.73 -30.47 8.00
C ASP A 561 20.98 -29.63 7.72
N ASN A 562 21.82 -29.42 8.74
CA ASN A 562 23.11 -28.71 8.67
C ASN A 562 23.07 -27.28 8.07
N LEU A 563 21.89 -26.66 8.02
CA LEU A 563 21.73 -25.33 7.45
C LEU A 563 22.20 -24.21 8.40
N VAL A 564 21.87 -24.34 9.70
CA VAL A 564 22.27 -23.43 10.79
C VAL A 564 23.13 -24.22 11.76
N THR A 565 24.35 -23.75 12.03
CA THR A 565 25.39 -24.57 12.68
C THR A 565 26.13 -23.91 13.84
N GLN A 566 26.02 -22.60 14.02
CA GLN A 566 26.79 -21.87 15.03
C GLN A 566 26.16 -21.95 16.43
N LYS A 567 24.82 -21.93 16.53
CA LYS A 567 24.07 -22.06 17.79
C LYS A 567 22.99 -23.12 17.67
N ASP A 568 22.61 -23.69 18.81
CA ASP A 568 21.48 -24.61 18.90
C ASP A 568 20.15 -23.87 18.66
N TRP A 569 19.18 -24.53 18.02
CA TRP A 569 17.84 -23.98 17.75
C TRP A 569 17.19 -23.37 18.99
N LYS A 570 17.43 -23.95 20.18
CA LYS A 570 16.85 -23.48 21.44
C LYS A 570 17.38 -22.09 21.81
N TRP A 571 18.64 -21.79 21.49
CA TRP A 571 19.20 -20.47 21.75
C TRP A 571 18.48 -19.40 20.93
N TYR A 572 18.24 -19.64 19.65
CA TYR A 572 17.55 -18.71 18.77
C TYR A 572 16.09 -18.47 19.22
N LEU A 573 15.35 -19.53 19.55
CA LEU A 573 13.96 -19.39 20.05
C LEU A 573 13.91 -18.65 21.40
N GLU A 574 14.87 -18.92 22.29
CA GLU A 574 15.01 -18.20 23.57
C GLU A 574 15.30 -16.71 23.34
N GLN A 575 16.17 -16.34 22.38
CA GLN A 575 16.42 -14.93 22.07
C GLN A 575 15.17 -14.24 21.53
N ALA A 576 14.42 -14.89 20.63
CA ALA A 576 13.16 -14.36 20.10
C ALA A 576 12.15 -14.09 21.23
N TYR A 577 11.98 -15.05 22.13
CA TYR A 577 11.11 -14.95 23.30
C TYR A 577 11.55 -13.83 24.27
N GLN A 578 12.82 -13.80 24.66
CA GLN A 578 13.33 -12.80 25.61
C GLN A 578 13.28 -11.39 25.04
N THR A 579 13.58 -11.23 23.75
CA THR A 579 13.48 -9.94 23.05
C THR A 579 12.03 -9.45 23.02
N THR A 580 11.06 -10.34 22.76
CA THR A 580 9.62 -10.02 22.81
C THR A 580 9.20 -9.48 24.18
N LEU A 581 9.65 -10.10 25.28
CA LEU A 581 9.34 -9.62 26.64
C LEU A 581 10.13 -8.35 27.02
N ALA A 582 11.34 -8.18 26.49
CA ALA A 582 12.14 -6.99 26.71
C ALA A 582 11.49 -5.75 26.08
N MET A 583 10.80 -5.91 24.95
CA MET A 583 10.05 -4.84 24.31
C MET A 583 9.03 -4.22 25.28
N THR A 584 8.19 -5.02 25.94
CA THR A 584 7.11 -4.50 26.80
C THR A 584 7.63 -3.87 28.08
N THR A 585 8.82 -4.26 28.53
CA THR A 585 9.43 -3.78 29.78
C THR A 585 10.36 -2.58 29.57
N GLN A 586 11.11 -2.54 28.47
CA GLN A 586 12.10 -1.50 28.19
C GLN A 586 11.59 -0.40 27.25
N ALA A 587 10.57 -0.69 26.44
CA ALA A 587 9.93 0.28 25.53
C ALA A 587 8.40 0.41 25.76
N PRO A 588 7.94 0.59 27.03
CA PRO A 588 6.52 0.47 27.36
C PRO A 588 5.62 1.50 26.69
N TYR A 589 6.15 2.68 26.33
CA TYR A 589 5.36 3.73 25.70
C TYR A 589 4.82 3.31 24.33
N TYR A 590 5.68 2.86 23.42
CA TYR A 590 5.23 2.43 22.10
C TYR A 590 4.69 1.00 22.10
N ALA A 591 5.12 0.16 23.04
CA ALA A 591 4.64 -1.23 23.15
C ALA A 591 3.14 -1.34 23.45
N GLN A 592 2.49 -0.27 23.93
CA GLN A 592 1.03 -0.27 24.11
C GLN A 592 0.26 -0.29 22.78
N PHE A 593 0.89 0.09 21.66
CA PHE A 593 0.31 0.06 20.32
C PHE A 593 0.68 -1.23 19.58
N GLY A 594 0.01 -1.49 18.45
CA GLY A 594 0.47 -2.49 17.49
C GLY A 594 1.84 -2.11 16.91
N GLN A 595 2.66 -3.12 16.62
CA GLN A 595 4.00 -3.01 16.05
C GLN A 595 4.02 -3.52 14.60
N MET A 596 4.87 -2.91 13.77
CA MET A 596 5.21 -3.43 12.44
C MET A 596 5.86 -4.80 12.56
N GLU A 597 5.46 -5.75 11.72
CA GLU A 597 5.82 -7.17 11.79
C GLU A 597 5.44 -7.86 13.12
N GLY A 598 4.58 -7.24 13.94
CA GLY A 598 4.27 -7.75 15.28
C GLY A 598 3.55 -9.11 15.26
N SER A 599 3.06 -9.57 14.11
CA SER A 599 2.60 -10.95 13.93
C SER A 599 3.67 -12.00 14.25
N VAL A 600 4.96 -11.65 14.19
CA VAL A 600 6.07 -12.55 14.53
C VAL A 600 5.98 -13.02 15.99
N PHE A 601 5.46 -12.21 16.90
CA PHE A 601 5.30 -12.59 18.30
C PHE A 601 4.32 -13.74 18.48
N LEU A 602 3.27 -13.79 17.64
CA LEU A 602 2.32 -14.90 17.61
C LEU A 602 3.00 -16.17 17.07
N HIS A 603 3.79 -16.08 16.00
CA HIS A 603 4.56 -17.23 15.49
C HIS A 603 5.57 -17.77 16.52
N VAL A 604 6.22 -16.89 17.27
CA VAL A 604 7.07 -17.30 18.40
C VAL A 604 6.25 -18.03 19.46
N LEU A 605 5.05 -17.54 19.83
CA LEU A 605 4.17 -18.24 20.77
C LEU A 605 3.80 -19.65 20.28
N GLU A 606 3.39 -19.77 19.01
CA GLU A 606 3.02 -21.04 18.39
C GLU A 606 4.18 -22.04 18.45
N ASP A 607 5.39 -21.60 18.14
CA ASP A 607 6.56 -22.47 18.16
C ASP A 607 7.04 -22.81 19.58
N LEU A 608 6.92 -21.89 20.55
CA LEU A 608 7.12 -22.24 21.97
C LEU A 608 6.17 -23.35 22.42
N LYS A 609 4.90 -23.30 21.99
CA LYS A 609 3.90 -24.36 22.26
C LYS A 609 4.27 -25.67 21.56
N ARG A 610 4.69 -25.62 20.29
CA ARG A 610 5.12 -26.81 19.51
C ARG A 610 6.33 -27.51 20.13
N GLU A 611 7.29 -26.75 20.66
CA GLU A 611 8.47 -27.27 21.36
C GLU A 611 8.21 -27.62 22.84
N GLN A 612 6.96 -27.47 23.31
CA GLN A 612 6.54 -27.79 24.68
C GLN A 612 7.27 -26.95 25.75
N LEU A 613 7.68 -25.72 25.41
CA LEU A 613 8.24 -24.73 26.33
C LEU A 613 7.10 -23.99 27.03
N THR A 614 6.35 -24.72 27.87
CA THR A 614 5.08 -24.27 28.43
C THR A 614 5.20 -23.04 29.34
N GLU A 615 6.28 -22.91 30.09
CA GLU A 615 6.48 -21.77 31.00
C GLU A 615 6.67 -20.47 30.20
N GLU A 616 7.54 -20.51 29.20
CA GLU A 616 7.84 -19.42 28.28
C GLU A 616 6.60 -19.05 27.45
N ALA A 617 5.92 -20.05 26.88
CA ALA A 617 4.67 -19.84 26.14
C ALA A 617 3.59 -19.16 27.00
N THR A 618 3.38 -19.66 28.23
CA THR A 618 2.38 -19.09 29.15
C THR A 618 2.71 -17.63 29.49
N LYS A 619 3.99 -17.31 29.70
CA LYS A 619 4.42 -15.95 30.05
C LYS A 619 4.29 -14.99 28.87
N LEU A 620 4.70 -15.37 27.66
CA LEU A 620 4.54 -14.54 26.47
C LEU A 620 3.06 -14.32 26.18
N GLU A 621 2.25 -15.38 26.17
CA GLU A 621 0.81 -15.28 25.93
C GLU A 621 0.12 -14.36 26.94
N ALA A 622 0.45 -14.47 28.23
CA ALA A 622 -0.09 -13.60 29.27
C ALA A 622 0.33 -12.12 29.09
N GLU A 623 1.52 -11.85 28.56
CA GLU A 623 1.97 -10.48 28.30
C GLU A 623 1.28 -9.88 27.08
N MET A 624 1.16 -10.65 25.99
CA MET A 624 0.45 -10.22 24.78
C MET A 624 -1.05 -10.06 25.03
N LYS A 625 -1.64 -10.91 25.88
CA LYS A 625 -3.01 -10.77 26.38
C LYS A 625 -3.27 -9.41 27.02
N LYS A 626 -2.32 -8.85 27.80
CA LYS A 626 -2.49 -7.50 28.38
C LYS A 626 -2.57 -6.41 27.32
N ARG A 627 -1.77 -6.52 26.26
CA ARG A 627 -1.79 -5.59 25.13
C ARG A 627 -3.10 -5.71 24.36
N ALA A 628 -3.54 -6.95 24.07
CA ALA A 628 -4.83 -7.20 23.44
C ALA A 628 -6.02 -6.70 24.29
N ASP A 629 -6.00 -6.88 25.60
CA ASP A 629 -7.04 -6.38 26.52
C ASP A 629 -7.10 -4.85 26.52
N HIS A 630 -5.96 -4.18 26.37
CA HIS A 630 -5.91 -2.73 26.17
C HIS A 630 -6.52 -2.34 24.82
N TRP A 631 -6.11 -2.99 23.73
CA TRP A 631 -6.65 -2.74 22.38
C TRP A 631 -8.15 -2.95 22.29
N GLU A 632 -8.68 -3.98 22.95
CA GLU A 632 -10.12 -4.26 23.00
C GLU A 632 -10.90 -3.06 23.57
N SER A 633 -10.31 -2.33 24.52
CA SER A 633 -10.93 -1.16 25.15
C SER A 633 -10.93 0.12 24.30
N LEU A 634 -10.10 0.19 23.25
CA LEU A 634 -9.95 1.38 22.40
C LEU A 634 -10.94 1.37 21.24
N ALA A 635 -11.36 2.52 20.71
CA ALA A 635 -12.18 2.53 19.50
C ALA A 635 -11.40 2.02 18.28
N TYR A 636 -10.18 2.55 18.11
CA TYR A 636 -9.23 2.19 17.06
C TYR A 636 -7.87 1.85 17.71
N PRO A 637 -7.49 0.56 17.80
CA PRO A 637 -6.35 0.08 18.60
C PRO A 637 -4.96 0.26 17.97
N PHE A 638 -4.89 0.88 16.80
CA PHE A 638 -3.68 1.00 15.99
C PHE A 638 -3.10 2.42 15.94
N GLY A 639 -3.73 3.40 16.60
CA GLY A 639 -3.22 4.78 16.65
C GLY A 639 -2.02 4.90 17.57
N SER A 640 -0.82 5.17 17.03
CA SER A 640 0.39 5.38 17.83
C SER A 640 0.90 6.82 17.78
N GLU A 641 1.11 7.35 16.57
CA GLU A 641 1.73 8.65 16.34
C GLU A 641 0.82 9.60 15.55
N MET A 642 -0.10 9.05 14.75
CA MET A 642 -0.93 9.80 13.81
C MET A 642 -2.43 9.54 14.04
N PRO A 643 -3.33 10.49 13.72
CA PRO A 643 -4.78 10.32 13.83
C PRO A 643 -5.39 9.38 12.77
N TRP A 644 -4.59 8.56 12.10
CA TRP A 644 -5.00 7.60 11.07
C TRP A 644 -4.02 6.43 10.95
N ASP A 645 -3.20 6.23 11.96
CA ASP A 645 -2.05 5.35 11.91
C ASP A 645 -2.38 3.95 11.37
N SER A 646 -1.47 3.38 10.58
CA SER A 646 -1.60 2.03 10.00
C SER A 646 -0.43 1.12 10.34
N THR A 647 0.46 1.56 11.22
CA THR A 647 1.78 0.96 11.46
C THR A 647 1.73 -0.47 12.01
N GLY A 648 0.75 -0.79 12.86
CA GLY A 648 0.64 -2.11 13.51
C GLY A 648 -0.73 -2.78 13.39
N GLN A 649 -1.47 -2.49 12.31
CA GLN A 649 -2.81 -3.04 12.09
C GLN A 649 -2.81 -4.58 12.01
N GLU A 650 -1.76 -5.16 11.44
CA GLU A 650 -1.57 -6.60 11.32
C GLU A 650 -1.40 -7.27 12.69
N GLU A 651 -0.58 -6.72 13.59
CA GLU A 651 -0.39 -7.30 14.92
C GLU A 651 -1.70 -7.27 15.71
N VAL A 652 -2.36 -6.11 15.72
CA VAL A 652 -3.63 -5.91 16.40
C VAL A 652 -4.65 -6.94 15.93
N TYR A 653 -4.79 -7.12 14.61
CA TYR A 653 -5.73 -8.10 14.05
C TYR A 653 -5.38 -9.51 14.53
N MET A 654 -4.14 -9.95 14.35
CA MET A 654 -3.75 -11.34 14.63
C MET A 654 -3.96 -11.71 16.10
N TRP A 655 -3.64 -10.81 17.04
CA TRP A 655 -3.89 -11.08 18.46
C TRP A 655 -5.35 -10.94 18.86
N SER A 656 -6.09 -10.01 18.23
CA SER A 656 -7.53 -9.88 18.49
C SER A 656 -8.25 -11.15 18.08
N ASP A 657 -7.94 -11.66 16.89
CA ASP A 657 -8.45 -12.93 16.40
C ASP A 657 -8.07 -14.10 17.32
N TYR A 658 -6.78 -14.24 17.63
CA TYR A 658 -6.28 -15.28 18.52
C TYR A 658 -6.96 -15.34 19.90
N PHE A 659 -7.32 -14.20 20.48
CA PHE A 659 -8.00 -14.12 21.79
C PHE A 659 -9.54 -14.10 21.70
N GLY A 660 -10.13 -14.19 20.50
CA GLY A 660 -11.58 -14.18 20.29
C GLY A 660 -12.23 -12.80 20.46
N TYR A 661 -11.49 -11.73 20.13
CA TYR A 661 -11.96 -10.34 20.11
C TYR A 661 -12.46 -9.96 18.72
N ASP A 662 -13.42 -10.72 18.20
CA ASP A 662 -13.94 -10.63 16.82
C ASP A 662 -14.35 -9.20 16.43
N ALA A 663 -14.93 -8.45 17.37
CA ALA A 663 -15.34 -7.06 17.13
C ALA A 663 -14.13 -6.16 16.83
N LYS A 664 -13.00 -6.37 17.51
CA LYS A 664 -11.75 -5.62 17.31
C LYS A 664 -11.05 -6.03 16.02
N ALA A 665 -11.00 -7.34 15.75
CA ALA A 665 -10.50 -7.86 14.48
C ALA A 665 -11.31 -7.27 13.31
N ALA A 666 -12.64 -7.23 13.40
CA ALA A 666 -13.51 -6.64 12.38
C ALA A 666 -13.33 -5.12 12.21
N VAL A 667 -13.12 -4.36 13.29
CA VAL A 667 -12.79 -2.92 13.21
C VAL A 667 -11.48 -2.71 12.45
N THR A 668 -10.46 -3.51 12.78
CA THR A 668 -9.13 -3.43 12.16
C THR A 668 -9.20 -3.79 10.68
N LEU A 669 -9.86 -4.91 10.33
CA LEU A 669 -10.06 -5.32 8.95
C LEU A 669 -10.86 -4.28 8.14
N SER A 670 -11.91 -3.69 8.72
CA SER A 670 -12.70 -2.64 8.06
C SER A 670 -11.82 -1.42 7.74
N ALA A 671 -10.99 -0.98 8.69
CA ALA A 671 -10.02 0.08 8.43
C ALA A 671 -9.05 -0.31 7.31
N ILE A 672 -8.47 -1.52 7.33
CA ILE A 672 -7.57 -1.98 6.26
C ILE A 672 -8.22 -1.92 4.87
N LEU A 673 -9.49 -2.32 4.73
CA LEU A 673 -10.21 -2.25 3.46
C LEU A 673 -10.45 -0.82 2.96
N ALA A 674 -10.49 0.18 3.85
CA ALA A 674 -10.47 1.58 3.43
C ALA A 674 -9.12 1.98 2.81
N TYR A 675 -8.02 1.35 3.23
CA TYR A 675 -6.65 1.73 2.87
C TYR A 675 -6.18 0.98 1.62
N MET A 676 -6.73 -0.21 1.32
CA MET A 676 -6.33 -1.08 0.22
C MET A 676 -7.47 -1.30 -0.80
N PRO A 677 -7.42 -0.71 -2.01
CA PRO A 677 -8.49 -0.85 -3.00
C PRO A 677 -8.31 -2.05 -3.96
N THR A 678 -9.38 -2.41 -4.69
CA THR A 678 -9.33 -3.41 -5.78
C THR A 678 -9.49 -2.78 -7.16
N MET A 679 -8.39 -2.30 -7.74
CA MET A 679 -8.42 -1.55 -9.01
C MET A 679 -7.68 -2.26 -10.14
N PRO A 680 -8.08 -2.08 -11.43
CA PRO A 680 -7.35 -2.61 -12.59
C PRO A 680 -6.02 -1.91 -12.90
N HIS A 681 -5.18 -1.76 -11.89
CA HIS A 681 -3.93 -1.04 -11.94
C HIS A 681 -2.96 -1.60 -10.90
N TRP A 682 -1.83 -2.16 -11.33
CA TRP A 682 -0.85 -2.78 -10.44
C TRP A 682 -0.42 -1.86 -9.29
N ALA A 683 -0.25 -0.56 -9.54
CA ALA A 683 0.17 0.39 -8.51
C ALA A 683 -0.88 0.65 -7.40
N TYR A 684 -2.16 0.38 -7.65
CA TYR A 684 -3.23 0.70 -6.70
C TYR A 684 -3.94 -0.56 -6.18
N ASN A 685 -3.97 -1.66 -6.94
CA ASN A 685 -4.54 -2.93 -6.49
C ASN A 685 -3.82 -3.44 -5.23
N GLY A 686 -4.53 -3.51 -4.10
CA GLY A 686 -3.96 -3.91 -2.82
C GLY A 686 -2.92 -2.95 -2.25
N ASN A 687 -2.79 -1.72 -2.78
CA ASN A 687 -1.82 -0.75 -2.30
C ASN A 687 -2.35 -0.04 -1.05
N ALA A 688 -1.81 -0.36 0.12
CA ALA A 688 -2.15 0.33 1.36
C ALA A 688 -1.80 1.81 1.25
N ARG A 689 -2.73 2.68 1.65
CA ARG A 689 -2.48 4.13 1.61
C ARG A 689 -1.44 4.53 2.64
N ARG A 690 -0.28 4.97 2.14
CA ARG A 690 0.78 5.67 2.90
C ARG A 690 1.42 6.76 2.05
N TYR A 691 1.90 7.83 2.68
CA TYR A 691 2.37 9.00 1.93
C TYR A 691 3.47 9.86 2.57
N TRP A 692 4.09 9.43 3.68
CA TRP A 692 5.08 10.24 4.38
C TRP A 692 6.40 9.55 4.68
N ASP A 693 6.47 8.22 4.57
CA ASP A 693 7.66 7.43 4.93
C ASP A 693 8.89 7.73 4.06
N PHE A 694 8.74 8.34 2.87
CA PHE A 694 9.88 8.88 2.13
C PHE A 694 10.69 9.92 2.93
N LEU A 695 10.08 10.57 3.92
CA LEU A 695 10.80 11.46 4.85
C LEU A 695 11.78 10.69 5.75
N TYR A 696 11.44 9.45 6.11
CA TYR A 696 12.15 8.63 7.10
C TYR A 696 13.04 7.55 6.48
N GLY A 697 12.61 6.93 5.38
CA GLY A 697 13.28 5.80 4.72
C GLY A 697 13.53 5.98 3.21
N GLY A 698 13.09 7.10 2.61
CA GLY A 698 13.31 7.39 1.19
C GLY A 698 14.57 8.21 0.91
N LYS A 699 15.07 8.11 -0.33
CA LYS A 699 16.07 9.05 -0.87
C LYS A 699 15.41 10.35 -1.32
N LEU A 700 14.33 10.25 -2.10
CA LEU A 700 13.60 11.43 -2.57
C LEU A 700 12.57 11.84 -1.50
N SER A 701 13.06 12.60 -0.52
CA SER A 701 12.31 13.00 0.67
C SER A 701 11.19 14.00 0.35
N ARG A 702 9.93 13.54 0.34
CA ARG A 702 8.72 14.38 0.17
C ARG A 702 7.45 13.66 0.63
N VAL A 703 6.39 14.42 0.90
CA VAL A 703 5.03 13.88 1.14
C VAL A 703 4.37 13.55 -0.18
N GLU A 704 4.18 12.25 -0.45
CA GLU A 704 3.69 11.70 -1.71
C GLU A 704 3.12 10.30 -1.48
N ARG A 705 1.99 9.95 -2.12
CA ARG A 705 1.45 8.58 -2.11
C ARG A 705 2.52 7.59 -2.55
N GLN A 706 2.80 6.63 -1.68
CA GLN A 706 3.73 5.55 -1.92
C GLN A 706 3.00 4.37 -2.55
N ILE A 707 3.58 3.83 -3.61
CA ILE A 707 3.07 2.65 -4.29
C ILE A 707 3.79 1.43 -3.72
N HIS A 708 3.02 0.56 -3.06
CA HIS A 708 3.48 -0.70 -2.46
C HIS A 708 4.64 -0.53 -1.49
N HIS A 709 4.46 0.39 -0.54
CA HIS A 709 5.25 0.48 0.69
C HIS A 709 4.90 -0.67 1.66
N TYR A 710 5.62 -0.81 2.78
CA TYR A 710 5.47 -1.95 3.70
C TYR A 710 4.05 -2.17 4.21
N GLY A 711 3.24 -1.12 4.30
CA GLY A 711 1.84 -1.24 4.70
C GLY A 711 1.05 -2.21 3.82
N SER A 712 1.38 -2.34 2.54
CA SER A 712 0.69 -3.28 1.63
C SER A 712 0.95 -4.74 1.99
N GLY A 713 2.23 -5.10 2.21
CA GLY A 713 2.61 -6.47 2.57
C GLY A 713 2.12 -6.85 3.97
N LEU A 714 2.21 -5.94 4.95
CA LEU A 714 1.76 -6.20 6.32
C LEU A 714 0.23 -6.34 6.39
N ASN A 715 -0.52 -5.42 5.79
CA ASN A 715 -1.99 -5.49 5.80
C ASN A 715 -2.55 -6.65 4.95
N ALA A 716 -1.77 -7.23 4.05
CA ALA A 716 -2.16 -8.47 3.38
C ALA A 716 -2.30 -9.66 4.37
N ILE A 717 -1.58 -9.66 5.50
CA ILE A 717 -1.64 -10.71 6.53
C ILE A 717 -3.08 -10.88 7.05
N PRO A 718 -3.68 -9.87 7.71
CA PRO A 718 -5.03 -10.00 8.25
C PRO A 718 -6.11 -10.20 7.19
N VAL A 719 -5.93 -9.63 5.99
CA VAL A 719 -6.91 -9.78 4.90
C VAL A 719 -6.94 -11.20 4.35
N LEU A 720 -5.78 -11.81 4.10
CA LEU A 720 -5.69 -13.19 3.63
C LEU A 720 -6.05 -14.19 4.73
N ASP A 721 -5.75 -13.86 5.97
CA ASP A 721 -6.17 -14.63 7.13
C ASP A 721 -7.69 -14.68 7.27
N ASN A 722 -8.34 -13.52 7.27
CA ASN A 722 -9.80 -13.44 7.32
C ASN A 722 -10.46 -14.13 6.11
N TYR A 723 -9.84 -14.09 4.93
CA TYR A 723 -10.35 -14.80 3.75
C TYR A 723 -10.37 -16.32 3.97
N ARG A 724 -9.35 -16.91 4.61
CA ARG A 724 -9.32 -18.35 4.88
C ARG A 724 -10.46 -18.79 5.80
N GLU A 725 -10.87 -17.91 6.72
CA GLU A 725 -12.04 -18.11 7.58
C GLU A 725 -13.38 -17.81 6.88
N ASN A 726 -13.36 -16.92 5.88
CA ASN A 726 -14.53 -16.47 5.12
C ASN A 726 -14.33 -16.72 3.61
N PRO A 727 -14.18 -17.98 3.19
CA PRO A 727 -13.68 -18.36 1.85
C PRO A 727 -14.55 -17.93 0.65
N GLU A 728 -15.81 -17.55 0.90
CA GLU A 728 -16.75 -17.09 -0.12
C GLU A 728 -16.53 -15.60 -0.49
N ASP A 729 -15.77 -14.85 0.32
CA ASP A 729 -15.53 -13.43 0.07
C ASP A 729 -14.32 -13.21 -0.85
N LEU A 730 -14.54 -13.38 -2.15
CA LEU A 730 -13.51 -13.14 -3.17
C LEU A 730 -12.96 -11.70 -3.15
N HIS A 731 -13.68 -10.72 -2.57
CA HIS A 731 -13.14 -9.37 -2.43
C HIS A 731 -11.93 -9.35 -1.51
N LEU A 732 -11.97 -10.06 -0.38
CA LEU A 732 -10.83 -10.17 0.54
C LEU A 732 -9.62 -10.80 -0.15
N LEU A 733 -9.80 -11.89 -0.88
CA LEU A 733 -8.70 -12.51 -1.61
C LEU A 733 -8.09 -11.57 -2.66
N LYS A 734 -8.92 -10.83 -3.41
CA LYS A 734 -8.41 -9.83 -4.38
C LYS A 734 -7.62 -8.70 -3.71
N VAL A 735 -8.06 -8.22 -2.54
CA VAL A 735 -7.34 -7.17 -1.78
C VAL A 735 -6.03 -7.72 -1.25
N GLY A 736 -6.10 -8.82 -0.49
CA GLY A 736 -4.95 -9.40 0.20
C GLY A 736 -3.88 -9.89 -0.77
N TYR A 737 -4.28 -10.58 -1.85
CA TYR A 737 -3.33 -11.08 -2.85
C TYR A 737 -2.73 -9.94 -3.70
N GLY A 738 -3.49 -8.87 -3.92
CA GLY A 738 -2.97 -7.64 -4.51
C GLY A 738 -1.86 -6.99 -3.66
N GLY A 739 -2.06 -6.93 -2.33
CA GLY A 739 -1.04 -6.47 -1.39
C GLY A 739 0.18 -7.40 -1.33
N LEU A 740 -0.06 -8.71 -1.35
CA LEU A 740 0.98 -9.74 -1.38
C LEU A 740 1.92 -9.58 -2.59
N LEU A 741 1.39 -9.59 -3.82
CA LEU A 741 2.24 -9.41 -5.00
C LEU A 741 2.74 -7.97 -5.14
N GLY A 742 2.00 -7.00 -4.60
CA GLY A 742 2.43 -5.61 -4.45
C GLY A 742 3.76 -5.50 -3.71
N ALA A 743 3.92 -6.24 -2.61
CA ALA A 743 5.12 -6.23 -1.77
C ALA A 743 6.43 -6.58 -2.51
N VAL A 744 6.36 -7.40 -3.56
CA VAL A 744 7.54 -7.76 -4.39
C VAL A 744 7.62 -7.00 -5.71
N SER A 745 6.62 -6.17 -6.04
CA SER A 745 6.56 -5.44 -7.32
C SER A 745 7.63 -4.34 -7.47
N ASN A 746 8.19 -3.90 -6.34
CA ASN A 746 9.23 -2.87 -6.25
C ASN A 746 10.65 -3.45 -6.24
N ILE A 747 10.82 -4.79 -6.18
CA ILE A 747 12.12 -5.42 -6.42
C ILE A 747 12.51 -5.17 -7.89
N THR A 748 13.73 -4.68 -8.12
CA THR A 748 14.25 -4.46 -9.47
C THR A 748 14.60 -5.77 -10.16
N GLU A 749 14.82 -5.73 -11.47
CA GLU A 749 15.17 -6.92 -12.24
C GLU A 749 16.49 -7.57 -11.80
N ASP A 750 17.39 -6.78 -11.22
CA ASP A 750 18.68 -7.22 -10.64
C ASP A 750 18.60 -7.48 -9.13
N GLY A 751 17.43 -7.36 -8.50
CA GLY A 751 17.20 -7.76 -7.11
C GLY A 751 17.29 -6.66 -6.04
N PHE A 752 17.37 -5.38 -6.39
CA PHE A 752 17.31 -4.32 -5.39
C PHE A 752 15.88 -4.15 -4.85
N GLY A 753 15.70 -4.26 -3.53
CA GLY A 753 14.44 -3.99 -2.85
C GLY A 753 14.29 -2.51 -2.49
N ALA A 754 13.53 -1.75 -3.28
CA ALA A 754 13.29 -0.33 -3.06
C ALA A 754 12.21 -0.06 -2.00
N ALA A 755 12.38 1.00 -1.20
CA ALA A 755 11.43 1.37 -0.13
C ALA A 755 9.98 1.45 -0.60
N ALA A 756 9.73 2.15 -1.71
CA ALA A 756 8.45 2.19 -2.42
C ALA A 756 8.62 2.71 -3.85
N PHE A 757 7.51 2.86 -4.59
CA PHE A 757 7.48 3.54 -5.89
C PHE A 757 6.76 4.89 -5.80
N HIS A 758 7.32 5.92 -6.43
CA HIS A 758 6.81 7.30 -6.46
C HIS A 758 5.60 7.41 -7.40
N SER A 759 4.47 7.88 -6.89
CA SER A 759 3.19 7.97 -7.63
C SER A 759 3.03 9.23 -8.49
N TRP A 760 3.85 10.26 -8.27
CA TRP A 760 3.69 11.53 -8.99
C TRP A 760 4.01 11.35 -10.48
N PRO A 761 3.18 11.90 -11.38
CA PRO A 761 3.42 11.89 -12.82
C PRO A 761 4.78 12.48 -13.25
N SER A 762 5.40 13.34 -12.43
CA SER A 762 6.74 13.90 -12.66
C SER A 762 7.89 12.96 -12.28
N THR A 763 7.61 11.77 -11.74
CA THR A 763 8.63 10.84 -11.21
C THR A 763 8.37 9.41 -11.70
N LEU A 764 7.27 8.76 -11.28
CA LEU A 764 6.89 7.40 -11.71
C LEU A 764 8.04 6.38 -11.82
N GLU A 765 8.80 6.27 -10.73
CA GLU A 765 9.96 5.38 -10.58
C GLU A 765 10.06 4.84 -9.15
N ILE A 766 10.88 3.82 -8.95
CA ILE A 766 11.23 3.33 -7.61
C ILE A 766 12.01 4.40 -6.83
N ASP A 767 11.84 4.47 -5.51
CA ASP A 767 12.78 5.19 -4.66
C ASP A 767 14.16 4.51 -4.76
N TYR A 768 15.20 5.32 -4.58
CA TYR A 768 16.58 4.89 -4.79
C TYR A 768 17.24 4.35 -3.52
N LEU A 769 16.58 4.38 -2.37
CA LEU A 769 17.06 3.82 -1.12
C LEU A 769 16.30 2.53 -0.81
N SER A 770 17.01 1.55 -0.25
CA SER A 770 16.38 0.32 0.24
C SER A 770 15.39 0.61 1.36
N GLY A 771 15.72 1.59 2.20
CA GLY A 771 14.87 2.09 3.27
C GLY A 771 14.30 0.97 4.14
N ASP A 772 13.00 1.06 4.36
CA ASP A 772 12.16 0.17 5.16
C ASP A 772 11.57 -1.01 4.37
N TYR A 773 12.15 -1.35 3.22
CA TYR A 773 11.63 -2.41 2.35
C TYR A 773 11.54 -3.80 3.03
N GLY A 774 12.38 -4.08 4.02
CA GLY A 774 12.40 -5.37 4.72
C GLY A 774 11.07 -5.71 5.39
N SER A 775 10.37 -4.72 5.94
CA SER A 775 9.04 -4.87 6.54
C SER A 775 8.00 -5.29 5.48
N ASN A 776 8.12 -4.76 4.26
CA ASN A 776 7.27 -5.16 3.15
C ASN A 776 7.53 -6.62 2.74
N PHE A 777 8.82 -6.98 2.67
CA PHE A 777 9.22 -8.35 2.33
C PHE A 777 8.86 -9.36 3.42
N TYR A 778 8.86 -8.97 4.70
CA TYR A 778 8.29 -9.76 5.79
C TYR A 778 6.82 -10.10 5.52
N GLY A 779 6.02 -9.09 5.15
CA GLY A 779 4.62 -9.29 4.78
C GLY A 779 4.42 -10.25 3.61
N TYR A 780 5.30 -10.21 2.60
CA TYR A 780 5.34 -11.21 1.53
C TYR A 780 5.72 -12.61 2.04
N ALA A 781 6.75 -12.70 2.87
CA ALA A 781 7.31 -13.96 3.36
C ALA A 781 6.34 -14.76 4.23
N ILE A 782 5.57 -14.08 5.09
CA ILE A 782 4.58 -14.73 5.96
C ILE A 782 3.34 -15.17 5.18
N ASN A 783 2.97 -14.45 4.12
CA ASN A 783 1.74 -14.70 3.36
C ASN A 783 1.91 -15.51 2.07
N SER A 784 3.14 -15.80 1.62
CA SER A 784 3.39 -16.49 0.35
C SER A 784 2.65 -17.83 0.30
N SER A 785 1.58 -17.89 -0.48
CA SER A 785 0.66 -19.04 -0.49
C SER A 785 -0.15 -19.09 -1.78
N ALA A 786 -0.54 -20.29 -2.19
CA ALA A 786 -1.39 -20.48 -3.36
C ALA A 786 -2.86 -20.71 -2.95
N TYR A 787 -3.81 -20.28 -3.78
CA TYR A 787 -5.25 -20.44 -3.54
C TYR A 787 -5.91 -21.06 -4.77
N LEU A 788 -6.52 -22.24 -4.59
CA LEU A 788 -7.44 -22.84 -5.55
C LEU A 788 -8.85 -22.48 -5.11
N VAL A 789 -9.54 -21.67 -5.92
CA VAL A 789 -10.85 -21.08 -5.57
C VAL A 789 -11.89 -21.40 -6.63
N GLU A 790 -13.12 -21.67 -6.21
CA GLU A 790 -14.28 -21.77 -7.08
C GLU A 790 -15.21 -20.58 -6.84
N ASP A 791 -15.31 -19.68 -7.81
CA ASP A 791 -16.26 -18.56 -7.78
C ASP A 791 -17.51 -18.88 -8.61
N ALA A 792 -18.68 -18.45 -8.16
CA ALA A 792 -19.93 -18.74 -8.85
C ALA A 792 -20.04 -18.07 -10.25
N GLU A 793 -19.46 -16.88 -10.43
CA GLU A 793 -19.47 -16.15 -11.70
C GLU A 793 -18.22 -16.43 -12.56
N LEU A 794 -17.05 -16.60 -11.94
CA LEU A 794 -15.76 -16.72 -12.61
C LEU A 794 -15.26 -18.19 -12.70
N GLY A 795 -15.92 -19.12 -12.01
CA GLY A 795 -15.57 -20.54 -11.86
C GLY A 795 -14.21 -20.74 -11.18
N TYR A 796 -13.48 -21.81 -11.54
CA TYR A 796 -12.19 -22.08 -10.91
C TYR A 796 -11.11 -21.03 -11.25
N LEU A 797 -10.45 -20.54 -10.20
CA LEU A 797 -9.39 -19.53 -10.19
C LEU A 797 -8.16 -20.07 -9.45
N ALA A 798 -6.99 -19.62 -9.87
CA ALA A 798 -5.75 -19.82 -9.12
C ALA A 798 -5.13 -18.47 -8.77
N PHE A 799 -4.72 -18.35 -7.51
CA PHE A 799 -3.77 -17.35 -7.07
C PHE A 799 -2.49 -18.07 -6.67
N GLY A 800 -1.32 -17.63 -7.18
CA GLY A 800 -0.04 -18.30 -6.89
C GLY A 800 0.12 -19.66 -7.58
N GLY A 801 -0.56 -19.87 -8.72
CA GLY A 801 -0.42 -21.09 -9.50
C GLY A 801 -1.11 -21.06 -10.86
N ASN A 802 -0.94 -22.13 -11.62
CA ASN A 802 -1.56 -22.35 -12.92
C ASN A 802 -2.54 -23.52 -12.87
N LEU A 803 -3.76 -23.31 -13.38
CA LEU A 803 -4.81 -24.34 -13.40
C LEU A 803 -4.79 -25.19 -14.66
N THR A 804 -5.11 -26.46 -14.48
CA THR A 804 -5.61 -27.36 -15.53
C THR A 804 -6.91 -27.98 -15.03
N GLU A 805 -7.99 -27.76 -15.78
CA GLU A 805 -9.31 -28.28 -15.44
C GLU A 805 -9.67 -29.47 -16.33
N GLU A 806 -10.01 -30.59 -15.69
CA GLU A 806 -10.56 -31.76 -16.34
C GLU A 806 -12.03 -31.98 -15.92
N LYS A 807 -12.68 -32.98 -16.53
CA LYS A 807 -14.11 -33.25 -16.32
C LYS A 807 -14.46 -33.50 -14.84
N ASN A 808 -13.59 -34.19 -14.10
CA ASN A 808 -13.85 -34.54 -12.69
C ASN A 808 -12.83 -33.93 -11.72
N SER A 809 -11.77 -33.29 -12.18
CA SER A 809 -10.70 -32.78 -11.32
C SER A 809 -10.26 -31.38 -11.73
N VAL A 810 -9.74 -30.63 -10.77
CA VAL A 810 -9.02 -29.37 -10.99
C VAL A 810 -7.63 -29.55 -10.41
N THR A 811 -6.61 -29.26 -11.21
CA THR A 811 -5.22 -29.37 -10.79
C THR A 811 -4.57 -28.00 -10.84
N MET A 812 -3.86 -27.63 -9.78
CA MET A 812 -3.09 -26.40 -9.69
C MET A 812 -1.62 -26.71 -9.48
N GLN A 813 -0.78 -26.23 -10.40
CA GLN A 813 0.68 -26.20 -10.25
C GLN A 813 1.07 -24.91 -9.53
N LEU A 814 1.79 -25.00 -8.42
CA LEU A 814 2.18 -23.82 -7.63
C LEU A 814 3.35 -23.07 -8.26
N THR A 815 3.27 -21.74 -8.23
CA THR A 815 4.26 -20.80 -8.79
C THR A 815 4.81 -19.81 -7.77
N THR A 816 4.29 -19.77 -6.54
CA THR A 816 4.82 -18.92 -5.46
C THR A 816 6.30 -19.23 -5.18
N ALA A 817 7.03 -18.30 -4.55
CA ALA A 817 8.46 -18.47 -4.30
C ALA A 817 8.77 -19.72 -3.45
N ALA A 818 8.12 -19.86 -2.28
CA ALA A 818 8.39 -20.96 -1.35
C ALA A 818 7.60 -22.25 -1.67
N LYS A 819 6.43 -22.13 -2.31
CA LYS A 819 5.51 -23.26 -2.60
C LYS A 819 5.19 -24.12 -1.37
N ASN A 820 5.23 -23.54 -0.18
CA ASN A 820 5.09 -24.25 1.09
C ASN A 820 3.67 -24.13 1.67
N ALA A 821 2.76 -23.40 1.03
CA ALA A 821 1.40 -23.23 1.52
C ALA A 821 0.37 -23.20 0.38
N VAL A 822 -0.77 -23.86 0.58
CA VAL A 822 -1.90 -23.87 -0.35
C VAL A 822 -3.24 -23.97 0.37
N PHE A 823 -4.19 -23.13 -0.06
CA PHE A 823 -5.58 -23.17 0.36
C PHE A 823 -6.46 -23.75 -0.75
N VAL A 824 -7.24 -24.78 -0.41
CA VAL A 824 -8.23 -25.40 -1.31
C VAL A 824 -9.62 -24.97 -0.83
N GLN A 825 -10.12 -23.86 -1.39
CA GLN A 825 -11.34 -23.20 -0.94
C GLN A 825 -12.59 -24.09 -0.95
N PRO A 826 -12.82 -24.98 -1.94
CA PRO A 826 -14.01 -25.85 -1.92
C PRO A 826 -14.16 -26.73 -0.68
N LEU A 827 -13.11 -26.90 0.12
CA LEU A 827 -13.08 -27.65 1.37
C LEU A 827 -12.67 -26.81 2.58
N ALA A 828 -12.43 -25.51 2.40
CA ALA A 828 -11.75 -24.66 3.39
C ALA A 828 -10.44 -25.29 3.93
N LEU A 829 -9.73 -26.04 3.09
CA LEU A 829 -8.57 -26.82 3.52
C LEU A 829 -7.28 -26.00 3.38
N TRP A 830 -6.68 -25.66 4.52
CA TRP A 830 -5.38 -24.99 4.60
C TRP A 830 -4.24 -25.99 4.82
N ILE A 831 -3.29 -26.04 3.90
CA ILE A 831 -2.14 -26.94 3.94
C ILE A 831 -0.87 -26.09 4.00
N THR A 832 -0.02 -26.30 5.00
CA THR A 832 1.28 -25.60 5.11
C THR A 832 2.41 -26.56 5.39
N LEU A 833 3.63 -26.16 5.03
CA LEU A 833 4.86 -26.92 5.23
C LEU A 833 5.85 -26.10 6.05
N ASP A 834 6.35 -26.67 7.15
CA ASP A 834 7.46 -26.06 7.91
C ASP A 834 8.80 -26.22 7.18
N ALA A 835 8.92 -27.25 6.33
CA ALA A 835 9.95 -27.40 5.31
C ALA A 835 9.48 -28.34 4.20
N GLY A 836 10.14 -28.26 3.05
CA GLY A 836 9.73 -28.92 1.81
C GLY A 836 8.85 -27.99 0.95
N ALA A 837 8.44 -28.47 -0.23
CA ALA A 837 7.64 -27.69 -1.17
C ALA A 837 6.55 -28.56 -1.80
N VAL A 838 5.41 -27.95 -2.10
CA VAL A 838 4.30 -28.51 -2.85
C VAL A 838 4.49 -28.13 -4.31
N GLN A 839 4.63 -29.11 -5.20
CA GLN A 839 4.63 -28.83 -6.62
C GLN A 839 3.21 -28.61 -7.12
N GLN A 840 2.28 -29.49 -6.74
CA GLN A 840 0.96 -29.53 -7.34
C GLN A 840 -0.08 -29.96 -6.30
N VAL A 841 -1.28 -29.38 -6.39
CA VAL A 841 -2.48 -29.88 -5.72
C VAL A 841 -3.52 -30.28 -6.77
N SER A 842 -4.21 -31.39 -6.58
CA SER A 842 -5.34 -31.81 -7.41
C SER A 842 -6.57 -32.04 -6.53
N PHE A 843 -7.72 -31.51 -6.94
CA PHE A 843 -8.99 -31.64 -6.25
C PHE A 843 -9.99 -32.38 -7.15
N ASP A 844 -10.52 -33.50 -6.67
CA ASP A 844 -11.60 -34.23 -7.36
C ASP A 844 -12.96 -33.64 -6.96
N LYS A 845 -13.68 -33.12 -7.96
CA LYS A 845 -14.96 -32.41 -7.81
C LYS A 845 -16.06 -33.30 -7.23
N LYS A 846 -15.98 -34.62 -7.45
CA LYS A 846 -17.01 -35.62 -7.07
C LYS A 846 -16.71 -36.27 -5.75
N THR A 847 -15.50 -36.82 -5.59
CA THR A 847 -15.11 -37.53 -4.37
C THR A 847 -14.68 -36.57 -3.27
N LYS A 848 -14.41 -35.30 -3.61
CA LYS A 848 -13.84 -34.29 -2.71
C LYS A 848 -12.46 -34.68 -2.19
N GLU A 849 -11.77 -35.61 -2.87
CA GLU A 849 -10.41 -36.01 -2.57
C GLU A 849 -9.42 -34.92 -2.99
N VAL A 850 -8.39 -34.69 -2.17
CA VAL A 850 -7.27 -33.82 -2.50
C VAL A 850 -6.00 -34.66 -2.62
N GLN A 851 -5.26 -34.47 -3.71
CA GLN A 851 -3.94 -35.05 -3.92
C GLN A 851 -2.88 -33.95 -3.85
N LEU A 852 -1.90 -34.13 -2.97
CA LEU A 852 -0.81 -33.21 -2.72
C LEU A 852 0.50 -33.82 -3.25
N THR A 853 1.09 -33.23 -4.29
CA THR A 853 2.38 -33.66 -4.84
C THR A 853 3.50 -32.81 -4.25
N LEU A 854 4.36 -33.43 -3.45
CA LEU A 854 5.52 -32.81 -2.83
C LEU A 854 6.75 -32.88 -3.75
N ALA A 855 7.58 -31.85 -3.70
CA ALA A 855 8.83 -31.75 -4.43
C ALA A 855 9.87 -32.80 -3.97
N PRO A 856 10.88 -33.11 -4.80
CA PRO A 856 11.99 -33.97 -4.40
C PRO A 856 12.78 -33.40 -3.20
N LYS A 857 13.51 -34.29 -2.52
CA LYS A 857 14.46 -33.88 -1.47
C LYS A 857 15.59 -33.01 -2.02
N SER A 858 16.11 -32.11 -1.20
CA SER A 858 17.40 -31.44 -1.41
C SER A 858 18.43 -31.97 -0.40
N GLU A 859 19.67 -31.48 -0.48
CA GLU A 859 20.72 -31.83 0.50
C GLU A 859 20.37 -31.35 1.92
N ILE A 860 19.80 -30.15 2.03
CA ILE A 860 19.42 -29.52 3.30
C ILE A 860 17.97 -29.82 3.73
N THR A 861 17.12 -30.35 2.85
CA THR A 861 15.71 -30.63 3.14
C THR A 861 15.34 -32.08 2.78
N PRO A 862 15.68 -33.05 3.63
CA PRO A 862 15.37 -34.47 3.38
C PRO A 862 13.94 -34.88 3.77
N PHE A 863 13.24 -34.06 4.55
CA PHE A 863 11.86 -34.30 4.99
C PHE A 863 10.98 -33.11 4.64
N ALA A 864 9.72 -33.38 4.30
CA ALA A 864 8.66 -32.39 4.35
C ALA A 864 7.94 -32.50 5.70
N TYR A 865 7.57 -31.36 6.27
CA TYR A 865 6.81 -31.28 7.52
C TYR A 865 5.46 -30.65 7.22
N VAL A 866 4.47 -31.48 6.92
CA VAL A 866 3.16 -31.03 6.43
C VAL A 866 2.20 -30.85 7.62
N ASN A 867 1.69 -29.63 7.78
CA ASN A 867 0.62 -29.30 8.71
C ASN A 867 -0.73 -29.40 8.01
N LEU A 868 -1.69 -30.01 8.69
CA LEU A 868 -3.06 -30.21 8.23
C LEU A 868 -4.04 -29.91 9.37
N PRO A 869 -5.27 -29.47 9.07
CA PRO A 869 -6.36 -29.42 10.04
C PRO A 869 -6.61 -30.79 10.68
N GLU A 870 -7.22 -30.81 11.87
CA GLU A 870 -7.38 -32.03 12.67
C GLU A 870 -8.20 -33.13 11.96
N GLU A 871 -9.13 -32.73 11.10
CA GLU A 871 -9.98 -33.62 10.30
C GLU A 871 -9.24 -34.35 9.17
N TYR A 872 -8.03 -33.92 8.81
CA TYR A 872 -7.21 -34.59 7.79
C TYR A 872 -6.05 -35.36 8.42
N THR A 873 -5.92 -36.64 8.04
CA THR A 873 -4.84 -37.49 8.56
C THR A 873 -3.98 -38.12 7.47
N LEU A 874 -2.70 -38.31 7.81
CA LEU A 874 -1.71 -38.98 7.00
C LEU A 874 -1.06 -40.10 7.81
N ASP A 875 -0.71 -41.22 7.16
CA ASP A 875 -0.05 -42.38 7.79
C ASP A 875 1.47 -42.13 7.94
N TYR A 876 1.82 -41.07 8.67
CA TYR A 876 3.19 -40.65 8.96
C TYR A 876 3.29 -40.18 10.41
N GLU A 877 4.50 -40.23 10.97
CA GLU A 877 4.77 -39.73 12.31
C GLU A 877 4.50 -38.22 12.40
N LYS A 878 3.78 -37.78 13.43
CA LYS A 878 3.68 -36.37 13.78
C LYS A 878 4.87 -35.95 14.64
N VAL A 879 5.64 -34.99 14.16
CA VAL A 879 6.76 -34.37 14.87
C VAL A 879 6.46 -32.88 15.01
N ARG A 880 6.34 -32.40 16.26
CA ARG A 880 6.02 -30.99 16.57
C ARG A 880 4.71 -30.49 15.93
N GLY A 881 3.72 -31.36 15.81
CA GLY A 881 2.42 -31.05 15.21
C GLY A 881 2.32 -31.35 13.71
N ALA A 882 3.43 -31.41 12.99
CA ALA A 882 3.46 -31.65 11.55
C ALA A 882 3.72 -33.13 11.20
N TYR A 883 3.15 -33.62 10.09
CA TYR A 883 3.47 -34.93 9.53
C TYR A 883 4.86 -34.91 8.89
N LYS A 884 5.79 -35.70 9.42
CA LYS A 884 7.16 -35.82 8.91
C LYS A 884 7.23 -36.85 7.79
N ILE A 885 7.39 -36.38 6.56
CA ILE A 885 7.35 -37.20 5.35
C ILE A 885 8.75 -37.28 4.73
N PRO A 886 9.37 -38.47 4.61
CA PRO A 886 10.65 -38.64 3.94
C PRO A 886 10.55 -38.33 2.45
N LEU A 887 11.23 -37.28 2.00
CA LEU A 887 11.24 -36.89 0.59
C LEU A 887 12.13 -37.83 -0.22
N GLN A 888 11.74 -38.05 -1.48
CA GLN A 888 12.42 -38.94 -2.41
C GLN A 888 13.19 -38.14 -3.46
N ALA A 889 14.02 -38.82 -4.26
CA ALA A 889 14.70 -38.19 -5.40
C ALA A 889 13.73 -37.76 -6.53
N LYS A 890 12.48 -38.22 -6.47
CA LYS A 890 11.38 -37.85 -7.37
C LYS A 890 10.22 -37.28 -6.56
N PRO A 891 9.31 -36.50 -7.16
CA PRO A 891 8.11 -36.04 -6.49
C PRO A 891 7.29 -37.21 -5.93
N ILE A 892 6.63 -37.00 -4.78
CA ILE A 892 5.74 -37.97 -4.16
C ILE A 892 4.34 -37.37 -4.06
N THR A 893 3.31 -38.18 -4.31
CA THR A 893 1.92 -37.75 -4.21
C THR A 893 1.26 -38.39 -3.00
N LEU A 894 0.64 -37.55 -2.18
CA LEU A 894 -0.10 -37.93 -0.98
C LEU A 894 -1.59 -37.71 -1.26
N THR A 895 -2.42 -38.66 -0.87
CA THR A 895 -3.88 -38.50 -0.90
C THR A 895 -4.36 -38.07 0.47
N LEU A 896 -4.98 -36.90 0.56
CA LEU A 896 -5.62 -36.38 1.76
C LEU A 896 -7.06 -36.90 1.80
N LYS A 897 -7.38 -37.63 2.86
CA LYS A 897 -8.73 -38.12 3.14
C LYS A 897 -9.26 -37.40 4.36
N HIS A 898 -10.47 -36.89 4.21
CA HIS A 898 -11.31 -36.40 5.31
C HIS A 898 -11.86 -37.59 6.10
#